data_AF-A0A8C1TV96-F1
#
_entry.id   AF-A0A8C1TV96-F1
#
_cell.length_a   1.000
_cell.length_b   1.000
_cell.length_c   1.000
_cell.angle_alpha   90.00
_cell.angle_beta   90.00
_cell.angle_gamma   90.00
#
_symmetry.space_group_name_H-M   'P 1'
#
loop_
_entity.id
_entity.type
_entity.pdbx_description
1 polymer ?
#
loop_
_entity_poly.entity_id
_entity_poly.type
_entity_poly.pdbx_seq_one_letter_code
_entity_poly.pdbx_strand_id
1 'polypeptide(L)'
;MSNALLAEVGWDAGFAIPVADAENKALEEELQKKQKEQLNLENKINKNKDVINALTEHLKNLRQEVSHTQALCKAREKETESEVHFRALAERETGRLKQEISQLENQLKTLNEKKNAQENSIFKATQKLDELKSQLNWDQQTLEAWLQESAHKDEDTMAIIKYAKQDESKIRELTLNIEKLTLEANQKRKNLDSEVTETVTAQIALDKTAESFRQAHSERQEMISQWENTIEQMRKRDQEIQQCAMLQAEVNQVIREKNDLLKERKDFMEREIENNKELERNINTAERQALRLRQQHQEEERNQRRLQDEVGLPKLRNTSALFLKCGSMFPRSTVLKLMTQKPIKVCHDERRIKCQNTLLLLLFVELMFRKSQEVQGMRDKEKNITAEICATRAAISNMDSRLSKLDQNLLKQQMIVSNQDFQIQMLERKTLHLQGKVNTEEKEALEKRASDLEEALEEKNRTAATLSTQLKKLQDDIRCVRKDTEKIGTEKRELTTKINELELFIGNSEKDQKKLRLKKQDSMVEKGLLKLEVQRLRNLLYDRADGVLSLEKRRLQLQTAMKEREEEIHVHREMLAKQIKLTEQERQGLSAAVNERLFKIDKMRKRYEILTVSLAAPEGEEEKSQAYFIIRAAQEKEELQRQGDDLDAKIRKTEKEIHALENTLQVVNNCNTTYRKALTKVTESSKYIHIIHLIYFHLEEQRRAAEEKYKYKKRQIRELQEDIESMSRTLEGLLQEEAVQNESVERTQAHVLSLNKDILSQKEKLNRASKQCAKYTREIRSAKNTNEKTFEERDIELRELRELNKSVNKMLLETMEENPELSSALQIRFMQAGLSLPSPASTPSSRLSSKINSARSSASLHRYSHNHAFIHKLL
;
A
#
# COMPACT_ATOMS: atom_id res chain seq x y z
N MET A 1 59.08 154.15 30.78
CA MET A 1 58.58 155.50 31.13
C MET A 1 59.08 155.85 32.54
N SER A 2 60.38 156.11 32.67
CA SER A 2 61.09 156.24 33.96
C SER A 2 61.59 157.65 34.25
N ASN A 3 61.71 158.50 33.22
CA ASN A 3 62.45 159.76 33.32
C ASN A 3 61.65 160.91 33.95
N ALA A 4 60.33 160.77 34.12
CA ALA A 4 59.49 161.81 34.73
C ALA A 4 59.69 161.93 36.25
N LEU A 5 59.79 160.78 36.95
CA LEU A 5 59.95 160.73 38.40
C LEU A 5 61.37 161.07 38.89
N LEU A 6 62.38 161.06 38.01
CA LEU A 6 63.76 161.37 38.39
C LEU A 6 64.03 162.88 38.55
N ALA A 7 63.19 163.74 37.96
CA ALA A 7 63.35 165.19 38.03
C ALA A 7 62.85 165.79 39.37
N GLU A 8 61.82 165.22 39.99
CA GLU A 8 61.23 165.73 41.24
C GLU A 8 62.07 165.44 42.49
N VAL A 9 63.06 164.54 42.41
CA VAL A 9 63.87 164.08 43.56
C VAL A 9 65.22 164.82 43.66
N GLY A 10 65.48 165.81 42.79
CA GLY A 10 66.67 166.67 42.89
C GLY A 10 68.00 165.98 42.56
N TRP A 11 67.98 164.93 41.73
CA TRP A 11 69.19 164.22 41.30
C TRP A 11 69.82 164.89 40.08
N ASP A 12 70.81 165.74 40.34
CA ASP A 12 71.61 166.38 39.30
C ASP A 12 72.57 165.39 38.60
N ALA A 13 73.07 165.74 37.42
CA ALA A 13 73.62 164.81 36.43
C ALA A 13 75.05 164.25 36.72
N GLY A 14 75.31 163.78 37.94
CA GLY A 14 76.63 163.34 38.42
C GLY A 14 76.78 161.88 38.88
N PHE A 15 75.69 161.12 39.07
CA PHE A 15 75.76 159.74 39.59
C PHE A 15 75.32 158.69 38.56
N ALA A 16 76.26 157.82 38.18
CA ALA A 16 76.03 156.75 37.23
C ALA A 16 75.22 155.59 37.85
N ILE A 17 74.22 155.10 37.11
CA ILE A 17 73.57 153.82 37.38
C ILE A 17 74.64 152.72 37.27
N PRO A 18 74.76 151.78 38.23
CA PRO A 18 75.64 150.62 38.08
C PRO A 18 75.22 149.73 36.90
N VAL A 19 75.82 149.97 35.74
CA VAL A 19 75.74 149.07 34.59
C VAL A 19 76.56 147.83 34.92
N ALA A 20 76.01 146.64 34.67
CA ALA A 20 76.76 145.38 34.82
C ALA A 20 78.06 145.43 34.00
N ASP A 21 79.14 144.98 34.62
CA ASP A 21 80.48 144.95 34.04
C ASP A 21 80.56 144.07 32.77
N ALA A 22 81.69 144.19 32.06
CA ALA A 22 81.92 143.49 30.81
C ALA A 22 81.96 141.96 30.97
N GLU A 23 82.37 141.47 32.14
CA GLU A 23 82.45 140.03 32.42
C GLU A 23 81.05 139.43 32.60
N ASN A 24 80.18 140.08 33.38
CA ASN A 24 78.78 139.68 33.54
C ASN A 24 78.01 139.70 32.20
N LYS A 25 78.29 140.66 31.30
CA LYS A 25 77.71 140.64 29.95
C LYS A 25 78.22 139.48 29.09
N ALA A 26 79.53 139.18 29.13
CA ALA A 26 80.09 138.04 28.41
C ALA A 26 79.49 136.70 28.92
N LEU A 27 79.31 136.58 30.23
CA LEU A 27 78.63 135.44 30.87
C LEU A 27 77.15 135.36 30.48
N GLU A 28 76.44 136.49 30.36
CA GLU A 28 75.03 136.51 29.90
C GLU A 28 74.91 136.10 28.42
N GLU A 29 75.82 136.55 27.55
CA GLU A 29 75.87 136.11 26.15
C GLU A 29 76.23 134.61 26.02
N GLU A 30 77.19 134.11 26.80
CA GLU A 30 77.48 132.67 26.84
C GLU A 30 76.29 131.88 27.40
N LEU A 31 75.62 132.35 28.45
CA LEU A 31 74.41 131.73 28.99
C LEU A 31 73.30 131.67 27.92
N GLN A 32 73.05 132.75 27.18
CA GLN A 32 72.09 132.76 26.08
C GLN A 32 72.49 131.81 24.94
N LYS A 33 73.78 131.69 24.63
CA LYS A 33 74.29 130.72 23.66
C LYS A 33 74.08 129.29 24.15
N LYS A 34 74.37 128.99 25.42
CA LYS A 34 74.13 127.69 26.05
C LYS A 34 72.64 127.36 26.13
N GLN A 35 71.77 128.33 26.38
CA GLN A 35 70.31 128.15 26.31
C GLN A 35 69.83 127.84 24.88
N LYS A 36 70.39 128.48 23.84
CA LYS A 36 70.09 128.15 22.42
C LYS A 36 70.65 126.77 22.02
N GLU A 37 71.83 126.38 22.51
CA GLU A 37 72.37 125.03 22.35
C GLU A 37 71.49 123.99 23.06
N GLN A 38 71.08 124.26 24.30
CA GLN A 38 70.16 123.43 25.09
C GLN A 38 68.80 123.26 24.38
N LEU A 39 68.16 124.34 23.93
CA LEU A 39 66.88 124.26 23.21
C LEU A 39 66.99 123.44 21.91
N ASN A 40 68.11 123.55 21.19
CA ASN A 40 68.36 122.75 19.99
C ASN A 40 68.62 121.27 20.31
N LEU A 41 69.30 120.97 21.41
CA LEU A 41 69.47 119.59 21.89
C LEU A 41 68.16 119.00 22.42
N GLU A 42 67.36 119.78 23.15
CA GLU A 42 66.04 119.39 23.65
C GLU A 42 65.06 119.12 22.51
N ASN A 43 65.05 119.95 21.47
CA ASN A 43 64.29 119.71 20.24
C ASN A 43 64.75 118.44 19.49
N LYS A 44 66.05 118.12 19.48
CA LYS A 44 66.56 116.84 18.94
C LYS A 44 66.16 115.66 19.83
N ILE A 45 66.26 115.79 21.14
CA ILE A 45 65.85 114.77 22.13
C ILE A 45 64.36 114.50 22.01
N ASN A 46 63.52 115.52 21.85
CA ASN A 46 62.07 115.35 21.72
C ASN A 46 61.72 114.67 20.38
N LYS A 47 62.29 115.10 19.25
CA LYS A 47 62.14 114.36 17.98
C LYS A 47 62.60 112.89 18.07
N ASN A 48 63.69 112.62 18.79
CA ASN A 48 64.15 111.26 19.03
C ASN A 48 63.20 110.47 19.95
N LYS A 49 62.61 111.10 20.98
CA LYS A 49 61.54 110.49 21.80
C LYS A 49 60.33 110.16 20.94
N ASP A 50 59.89 111.05 20.07
CA ASP A 50 58.72 110.85 19.20
C ASP A 50 58.95 109.65 18.25
N VAL A 51 60.14 109.56 17.66
CA VAL A 51 60.56 108.39 16.85
C VAL A 51 60.66 107.12 17.70
N ILE A 52 61.22 107.17 18.91
CA ILE A 52 61.29 106.01 19.83
C ILE A 52 59.90 105.57 20.26
N ASN A 53 58.97 106.49 20.53
CA ASN A 53 57.59 106.21 20.87
C ASN A 53 56.88 105.52 19.70
N ALA A 54 56.93 106.10 18.50
CA ALA A 54 56.35 105.51 17.30
C ALA A 54 56.93 104.12 16.97
N LEU A 55 58.25 103.93 17.12
CA LEU A 55 58.88 102.62 16.96
C LEU A 55 58.50 101.64 18.08
N THR A 56 58.26 102.11 19.30
CA THR A 56 57.82 101.28 20.43
C THR A 56 56.36 100.85 20.27
N GLU A 57 55.48 101.73 19.77
CA GLU A 57 54.10 101.39 19.41
C GLU A 57 54.07 100.44 18.21
N HIS A 58 54.86 100.69 17.16
CA HIS A 58 54.98 99.77 16.03
C HIS A 58 55.51 98.39 16.47
N LEU A 59 56.51 98.35 17.35
CA LEU A 59 57.04 97.09 17.93
C LEU A 59 56.03 96.39 18.84
N LYS A 60 55.21 97.13 19.59
CA LYS A 60 54.07 96.58 20.35
C LYS A 60 53.03 95.96 19.42
N ASN A 61 52.67 96.66 18.34
CA ASN A 61 51.72 96.16 17.34
C ASN A 61 52.27 94.91 16.63
N LEU A 62 53.55 94.91 16.21
CA LEU A 62 54.22 93.72 15.67
C LEU A 62 54.23 92.54 16.65
N ARG A 63 54.43 92.78 17.96
CA ARG A 63 54.31 91.73 18.98
C ARG A 63 52.89 91.21 19.14
N GLN A 64 51.88 92.06 18.97
CA GLN A 64 50.47 91.64 18.95
C GLN A 64 50.17 90.81 17.70
N GLU A 65 50.59 91.23 16.51
CA GLU A 65 50.46 90.45 15.27
C GLU A 65 51.19 89.10 15.32
N VAL A 66 52.40 89.05 15.89
CA VAL A 66 53.12 87.78 16.14
C VAL A 66 52.35 86.91 17.14
N SER A 67 51.72 87.49 18.16
CA SER A 67 50.86 86.73 19.10
C SER A 67 49.56 86.24 18.45
N HIS A 68 48.95 87.03 17.57
CA HIS A 68 47.72 86.67 16.84
C HIS A 68 47.99 85.59 15.80
N THR A 69 49.05 85.72 15.01
CA THR A 69 49.48 84.69 14.05
C THR A 69 49.93 83.41 14.76
N GLN A 70 50.67 83.48 15.87
CA GLN A 70 51.00 82.27 16.64
C GLN A 70 49.76 81.61 17.27
N ALA A 71 48.76 82.38 17.71
CA ALA A 71 47.49 81.84 18.18
C ALA A 71 46.70 81.17 17.04
N LEU A 72 46.72 81.74 15.84
CA LEU A 72 46.11 81.17 14.64
C LEU A 72 46.82 79.86 14.22
N CYS A 73 48.15 79.82 14.23
CA CYS A 73 48.91 78.59 13.99
C CYS A 73 48.52 77.49 15.00
N LYS A 74 48.47 77.81 16.30
CA LYS A 74 48.03 76.88 17.36
C LYS A 74 46.56 76.46 17.27
N ALA A 75 45.72 77.23 16.60
CA ALA A 75 44.36 76.81 16.25
C ALA A 75 44.39 75.82 15.07
N ARG A 76 45.12 76.14 14.00
CA ARG A 76 45.29 75.26 12.82
C ARG A 76 45.96 73.94 13.16
N GLU A 77 46.97 73.93 14.04
CA GLU A 77 47.59 72.72 14.58
C GLU A 77 46.53 71.79 15.19
N LYS A 78 45.69 72.32 16.10
CA LYS A 78 44.60 71.56 16.74
C LYS A 78 43.49 71.14 15.79
N GLU A 79 43.17 71.96 14.79
CA GLU A 79 42.26 71.58 13.71
C GLU A 79 42.82 70.37 12.96
N THR A 80 44.10 70.39 12.56
CA THR A 80 44.73 69.24 11.87
C THR A 80 44.87 68.00 12.76
N GLU A 81 45.13 68.15 14.07
CA GLU A 81 45.07 67.04 15.04
C GLU A 81 43.67 66.42 15.09
N SER A 82 42.62 67.26 15.09
CA SER A 82 41.24 66.81 15.08
C SER A 82 40.85 66.13 13.76
N GLU A 83 41.27 66.66 12.61
CA GLU A 83 41.06 66.04 11.29
C GLU A 83 41.75 64.67 11.17
N VAL A 84 42.98 64.54 11.68
CA VAL A 84 43.70 63.26 11.73
C VAL A 84 42.97 62.27 12.65
N HIS A 85 42.44 62.72 13.78
CA HIS A 85 41.62 61.89 14.67
C HIS A 85 40.30 61.45 14.01
N PHE A 86 39.57 62.35 13.35
CA PHE A 86 38.35 62.02 12.61
C PHE A 86 38.62 61.07 11.45
N ARG A 87 39.74 61.25 10.72
CA ARG A 87 40.18 60.33 9.66
C ARG A 87 40.47 58.94 10.24
N ALA A 88 41.21 58.86 11.34
CA ALA A 88 41.50 57.58 11.99
C ALA A 88 40.23 56.86 12.52
N LEU A 89 39.19 57.60 12.93
CA LEU A 89 37.87 57.01 13.24
C LEU A 89 37.17 56.50 11.98
N ALA A 90 37.12 57.29 10.91
CA ALA A 90 36.50 56.88 9.63
C ALA A 90 37.21 55.68 8.98
N GLU A 91 38.54 55.58 9.10
CA GLU A 91 39.35 54.44 8.66
C GLU A 91 39.07 53.18 9.49
N ARG A 92 38.87 53.31 10.82
CA ARG A 92 38.44 52.19 11.67
C ARG A 92 37.04 51.71 11.32
N GLU A 93 36.08 52.61 11.14
CA GLU A 93 34.70 52.26 10.79
C GLU A 93 34.61 51.65 9.37
N THR A 94 35.32 52.20 8.38
CA THR A 94 35.41 51.54 7.07
C THR A 94 36.17 50.21 7.12
N GLY A 95 37.12 50.04 8.05
CA GLY A 95 37.74 48.75 8.35
C GLY A 95 36.74 47.73 8.92
N ARG A 96 35.95 48.11 9.93
CA ARG A 96 34.88 47.29 10.52
C ARG A 96 33.83 46.91 9.47
N LEU A 97 33.32 47.89 8.71
CA LEU A 97 32.33 47.66 7.65
C LEU A 97 32.87 46.75 6.54
N LYS A 98 34.16 46.85 6.16
CA LYS A 98 34.78 45.89 5.22
C LYS A 98 34.84 44.47 5.77
N GLN A 99 35.11 44.30 7.07
CA GLN A 99 35.07 42.98 7.70
C GLN A 99 33.64 42.42 7.76
N GLU A 100 32.65 43.23 8.09
CA GLU A 100 31.23 42.85 8.10
C GLU A 100 30.71 42.50 6.69
N ILE A 101 31.06 43.29 5.67
CA ILE A 101 30.78 42.98 4.26
C ILE A 101 31.41 41.64 3.88
N SER A 102 32.69 41.40 4.18
CA SER A 102 33.36 40.15 3.85
C SER A 102 32.76 38.94 4.60
N GLN A 103 32.30 39.12 5.84
CA GLN A 103 31.55 38.08 6.56
C GLN A 103 30.20 37.78 5.88
N LEU A 104 29.46 38.81 5.45
CA LEU A 104 28.20 38.66 4.73
C LEU A 104 28.37 38.03 3.34
N GLU A 105 29.41 38.39 2.60
CA GLU A 105 29.79 37.76 1.32
C GLU A 105 30.09 36.26 1.49
N ASN A 106 30.85 35.89 2.53
CA ASN A 106 31.10 34.49 2.86
C ASN A 106 29.82 33.76 3.28
N GLN A 107 28.95 34.39 4.07
CA GLN A 107 27.64 33.81 4.42
C GLN A 107 26.77 33.59 3.17
N LEU A 108 26.65 34.59 2.29
CA LEU A 108 25.95 34.50 1.00
C LEU A 108 26.52 33.38 0.13
N LYS A 109 27.85 33.23 0.07
CA LYS A 109 28.49 32.12 -0.65
C LYS A 109 28.08 30.76 -0.09
N THR A 110 28.15 30.54 1.23
CA THR A 110 27.71 29.27 1.83
C THR A 110 26.21 29.03 1.70
N LEU A 111 25.38 30.09 1.66
CA LEU A 111 23.94 29.99 1.38
C LEU A 111 23.69 29.58 -0.08
N ASN A 112 24.45 30.13 -1.03
CA ASN A 112 24.36 29.75 -2.44
C ASN A 112 24.84 28.30 -2.67
N GLU A 113 25.91 27.87 -1.99
CA GLU A 113 26.37 26.47 -2.01
C GLU A 113 25.30 25.51 -1.43
N LYS A 114 24.67 25.88 -0.31
CA LYS A 114 23.52 25.13 0.27
C LYS A 114 22.32 25.10 -0.67
N LYS A 115 21.99 26.24 -1.30
CA LYS A 115 20.92 26.36 -2.30
C LYS A 115 21.17 25.41 -3.47
N ASN A 116 22.35 25.45 -4.07
CA ASN A 116 22.73 24.59 -5.19
C ASN A 116 22.68 23.11 -4.78
N ALA A 117 23.09 22.75 -3.56
CA ALA A 117 22.98 21.39 -3.03
C ALA A 117 21.51 20.95 -2.86
N GLN A 118 20.63 21.84 -2.39
CA GLN A 118 19.19 21.59 -2.30
C GLN A 118 18.52 21.48 -3.67
N GLU A 119 18.82 22.36 -4.63
CA GLU A 119 18.31 22.29 -6.01
C GLU A 119 18.73 20.97 -6.69
N ASN A 120 19.99 20.54 -6.53
CA ASN A 120 20.46 19.23 -6.99
C ASN A 120 19.75 18.05 -6.29
N SER A 121 19.42 18.17 -5.00
CA SER A 121 18.67 17.14 -4.27
C SER A 121 17.20 17.10 -4.70
N ILE A 122 16.58 18.24 -4.99
CA ILE A 122 15.22 18.35 -5.52
C ILE A 122 15.16 17.74 -6.92
N PHE A 123 16.10 18.08 -7.81
CA PHE A 123 16.19 17.50 -9.15
C PHE A 123 16.27 15.97 -9.11
N LYS A 124 17.15 15.41 -8.28
CA LYS A 124 17.26 13.94 -8.08
C LYS A 124 16.01 13.32 -7.45
N ALA A 125 15.28 14.04 -6.62
CA ALA A 125 14.01 13.58 -6.06
C ALA A 125 12.88 13.60 -7.11
N THR A 126 12.79 14.64 -7.93
CA THR A 126 11.85 14.74 -9.06
C THR A 126 12.10 13.65 -10.08
N GLN A 127 13.36 13.42 -10.48
CA GLN A 127 13.70 12.33 -11.41
C GLN A 127 13.21 10.96 -10.88
N LYS A 128 13.50 10.63 -9.62
CA LYS A 128 13.01 9.39 -8.98
C LYS A 128 11.49 9.32 -8.89
N LEU A 129 10.83 10.45 -8.68
CA LEU A 129 9.38 10.54 -8.62
C LEU A 129 8.76 10.28 -10.00
N ASP A 130 9.39 10.73 -11.08
CA ASP A 130 8.95 10.47 -12.46
C ASP A 130 9.30 9.05 -12.94
N GLU A 131 10.42 8.48 -12.49
CA GLU A 131 10.75 7.05 -12.62
C GLU A 131 9.66 6.19 -11.95
N LEU A 132 9.28 6.52 -10.70
CA LEU A 132 8.20 5.83 -9.97
C LEU A 132 6.81 6.02 -10.60
N LYS A 133 6.50 7.18 -11.20
CA LYS A 133 5.26 7.36 -11.99
C LYS A 133 5.24 6.45 -13.21
N SER A 134 6.37 6.36 -13.91
CA SER A 134 6.50 5.53 -15.12
C SER A 134 6.33 4.05 -14.78
N GLN A 135 6.93 3.60 -13.66
CA GLN A 135 6.71 2.27 -13.12
C GLN A 135 5.24 2.05 -12.73
N LEU A 136 4.63 2.94 -11.93
CA LEU A 136 3.23 2.81 -11.50
C LEU A 136 2.25 2.74 -12.68
N ASN A 137 2.49 3.50 -13.74
CA ASN A 137 1.70 3.43 -14.97
C ASN A 137 1.85 2.06 -15.68
N TRP A 138 3.06 1.49 -15.66
CA TRP A 138 3.34 0.16 -16.24
C TRP A 138 2.71 -0.97 -15.41
N ASP A 139 2.79 -0.86 -14.08
CA ASP A 139 2.13 -1.77 -13.13
C ASP A 139 0.60 -1.71 -13.27
N GLN A 140 0.03 -0.51 -13.45
CA GLN A 140 -1.40 -0.33 -13.72
C GLN A 140 -1.82 -0.97 -15.05
N GLN A 141 -1.10 -0.71 -16.15
CA GLN A 141 -1.39 -1.33 -17.45
C GLN A 141 -1.28 -2.85 -17.39
N THR A 142 -0.31 -3.37 -16.63
CA THR A 142 -0.15 -4.82 -16.38
C THR A 142 -1.33 -5.39 -15.60
N LEU A 143 -1.79 -4.69 -14.55
CA LEU A 143 -2.96 -5.11 -13.77
C LEU A 143 -4.25 -5.07 -14.60
N GLU A 144 -4.46 -4.04 -15.43
CA GLU A 144 -5.61 -3.93 -16.32
C GLU A 144 -5.63 -5.08 -17.35
N ALA A 145 -4.48 -5.44 -17.93
CA ALA A 145 -4.35 -6.60 -18.81
C ALA A 145 -4.63 -7.93 -18.09
N TRP A 146 -4.12 -8.12 -16.86
CA TRP A 146 -4.42 -9.32 -16.05
C TRP A 146 -5.89 -9.44 -15.67
N LEU A 147 -6.59 -8.32 -15.42
CA LEU A 147 -8.02 -8.30 -15.14
C LEU A 147 -8.86 -8.64 -16.38
N GLN A 148 -8.46 -8.17 -17.58
CA GLN A 148 -9.09 -8.56 -18.85
C GLN A 148 -8.88 -10.05 -19.15
N GLU A 149 -7.65 -10.54 -19.01
CA GLU A 149 -7.30 -11.96 -19.20
C GLU A 149 -8.04 -12.87 -18.19
N SER A 150 -8.25 -12.41 -16.96
CA SER A 150 -9.09 -13.13 -15.98
C SER A 150 -10.56 -13.14 -16.39
N ALA A 151 -11.10 -12.00 -16.84
CA ALA A 151 -12.50 -11.91 -17.29
C ALA A 151 -12.78 -12.84 -18.48
N HIS A 152 -11.88 -12.90 -19.47
CA HIS A 152 -12.02 -13.83 -20.60
C HIS A 152 -11.93 -15.31 -20.17
N LYS A 153 -11.13 -15.65 -19.15
CA LYS A 153 -11.11 -17.00 -18.57
C LYS A 153 -12.38 -17.34 -17.79
N ASP A 154 -13.00 -16.35 -17.14
CA ASP A 154 -14.31 -16.53 -16.51
C ASP A 154 -15.42 -16.69 -17.58
N GLU A 155 -15.34 -15.97 -18.71
CA GLU A 155 -16.24 -16.16 -19.86
C GLU A 155 -16.09 -17.55 -20.51
N ASP A 156 -14.86 -18.00 -20.79
CA ASP A 156 -14.56 -19.32 -21.35
C ASP A 156 -14.99 -20.45 -20.41
N THR A 157 -14.73 -20.34 -19.10
CA THR A 157 -15.18 -21.35 -18.14
C THR A 157 -16.71 -21.38 -18.00
N MET A 158 -17.40 -20.24 -18.07
CA MET A 158 -18.87 -20.22 -18.16
C MET A 158 -19.38 -20.87 -19.46
N ALA A 159 -18.69 -20.70 -20.59
CA ALA A 159 -19.02 -21.36 -21.84
C ALA A 159 -18.83 -22.89 -21.74
N ILE A 160 -17.71 -23.36 -21.17
CA ILE A 160 -17.45 -24.79 -20.91
C ILE A 160 -18.51 -25.39 -19.97
N ILE A 161 -18.86 -24.70 -18.88
CA ILE A 161 -19.91 -25.14 -17.94
C ILE A 161 -21.28 -25.20 -18.63
N LYS A 162 -21.57 -24.29 -19.56
CA LYS A 162 -22.80 -24.30 -20.35
C LYS A 162 -22.86 -25.51 -21.29
N TYR A 163 -21.78 -25.82 -22.01
CA TYR A 163 -21.71 -27.00 -22.87
C TYR A 163 -21.79 -28.30 -22.07
N ALA A 164 -21.04 -28.42 -20.96
CA ALA A 164 -21.10 -29.59 -20.08
C ALA A 164 -22.52 -29.87 -19.56
N LYS A 165 -23.30 -28.83 -19.22
CA LYS A 165 -24.71 -28.98 -18.83
C LYS A 165 -25.63 -29.42 -19.99
N GLN A 166 -25.32 -29.01 -21.22
CA GLN A 166 -26.02 -29.49 -22.41
C GLN A 166 -25.70 -30.97 -22.67
N ASP A 167 -24.43 -31.36 -22.58
CA ASP A 167 -23.98 -32.74 -22.73
C ASP A 167 -24.57 -33.64 -21.62
N GLU A 168 -24.55 -33.22 -20.35
CA GLU A 168 -25.25 -33.93 -19.26
C GLU A 168 -26.75 -34.13 -19.55
N SER A 169 -27.41 -33.16 -20.19
CA SER A 169 -28.83 -33.30 -20.56
C SER A 169 -29.02 -34.33 -21.67
N LYS A 170 -28.11 -34.36 -22.67
CA LYS A 170 -28.17 -35.30 -23.78
C LYS A 170 -27.76 -36.71 -23.38
N ILE A 171 -26.79 -36.86 -22.48
CA ILE A 171 -26.40 -38.15 -21.86
C ILE A 171 -27.60 -38.74 -21.11
N ARG A 172 -28.34 -37.93 -20.32
CA ARG A 172 -29.56 -38.39 -19.64
C ARG A 172 -30.65 -38.83 -20.62
N GLU A 173 -30.90 -38.06 -21.68
CA GLU A 173 -31.86 -38.41 -22.74
C GLU A 173 -31.48 -39.73 -23.44
N LEU A 174 -30.20 -39.89 -23.81
CA LEU A 174 -29.69 -41.11 -24.45
C LEU A 174 -29.73 -42.32 -23.51
N THR A 175 -29.42 -42.13 -22.23
CA THR A 175 -29.48 -43.20 -21.21
C THR A 175 -30.92 -43.71 -21.05
N LEU A 176 -31.91 -42.82 -20.94
CA LEU A 176 -33.32 -43.18 -20.85
C LEU A 176 -33.81 -43.89 -22.12
N ASN A 177 -33.34 -43.48 -23.30
CA ASN A 177 -33.61 -44.19 -24.56
C ASN A 177 -32.99 -45.60 -24.60
N ILE A 178 -31.77 -45.79 -24.04
CA ILE A 178 -31.14 -47.12 -23.90
C ILE A 178 -31.92 -47.99 -22.91
N GLU A 179 -32.34 -47.46 -21.76
CA GLU A 179 -33.19 -48.18 -20.80
C GLU A 179 -34.50 -48.63 -21.45
N LYS A 180 -35.17 -47.74 -22.19
CA LYS A 180 -36.39 -48.08 -22.94
C LYS A 180 -36.14 -49.19 -23.97
N LEU A 181 -35.11 -49.07 -24.80
CA LEU A 181 -34.80 -50.06 -25.84
C LEU A 181 -34.37 -51.41 -25.24
N THR A 182 -33.67 -51.43 -24.10
CA THR A 182 -33.33 -52.67 -23.41
C THR A 182 -34.55 -53.32 -22.74
N LEU A 183 -35.52 -52.55 -22.24
CA LEU A 183 -36.82 -53.08 -21.79
C LEU A 183 -37.61 -53.69 -22.95
N GLU A 184 -37.71 -53.00 -24.10
CA GLU A 184 -38.37 -53.52 -25.30
C GLU A 184 -37.68 -54.80 -25.83
N ALA A 185 -36.34 -54.85 -25.84
CA ALA A 185 -35.59 -56.03 -26.24
C ALA A 185 -35.77 -57.21 -25.26
N ASN A 186 -35.78 -56.95 -23.95
CA ASN A 186 -36.07 -57.97 -22.94
C ASN A 186 -37.50 -58.52 -23.06
N GLN A 187 -38.49 -57.68 -23.39
CA GLN A 187 -39.85 -58.14 -23.62
C GLN A 187 -39.97 -58.97 -24.90
N LYS A 188 -39.32 -58.55 -26.00
CA LYS A 188 -39.25 -59.35 -27.24
C LYS A 188 -38.57 -60.71 -27.01
N ARG A 189 -37.52 -60.77 -26.18
CA ARG A 189 -36.91 -62.06 -25.80
C ARG A 189 -37.88 -62.93 -25.00
N LYS A 190 -38.57 -62.40 -23.97
CA LYS A 190 -39.58 -63.16 -23.21
C LYS A 190 -40.67 -63.74 -24.11
N ASN A 191 -41.16 -62.96 -25.08
CA ASN A 191 -42.16 -63.45 -26.04
C ASN A 191 -41.58 -64.56 -26.94
N LEU A 192 -40.33 -64.44 -27.40
CA LEU A 192 -39.66 -65.51 -28.15
C LEU A 192 -39.47 -66.77 -27.29
N ASP A 193 -39.07 -66.61 -26.03
CA ASP A 193 -38.89 -67.73 -25.09
C ASP A 193 -40.22 -68.49 -24.88
N SER A 194 -41.37 -67.79 -24.77
CA SER A 194 -42.69 -68.43 -24.69
C SER A 194 -43.08 -69.17 -25.98
N GLU A 195 -42.93 -68.54 -27.15
CA GLU A 195 -43.21 -69.18 -28.45
C GLU A 195 -42.33 -70.42 -28.69
N VAL A 196 -41.07 -70.40 -28.23
CA VAL A 196 -40.18 -71.57 -28.22
C VAL A 196 -40.69 -72.66 -27.28
N THR A 197 -41.20 -72.34 -26.08
CA THR A 197 -41.81 -73.36 -25.20
C THR A 197 -43.11 -73.93 -25.76
N GLU A 198 -43.94 -73.13 -26.43
CA GLU A 198 -45.19 -73.59 -27.05
C GLU A 198 -44.91 -74.49 -28.27
N THR A 199 -43.96 -74.11 -29.14
CA THR A 199 -43.55 -74.97 -30.27
C THR A 199 -42.87 -76.26 -29.83
N VAL A 200 -42.03 -76.24 -28.79
CA VAL A 200 -41.43 -77.46 -28.21
C VAL A 200 -42.47 -78.37 -27.57
N THR A 201 -43.46 -77.83 -26.83
CA THR A 201 -44.53 -78.66 -26.24
C THR A 201 -45.47 -79.23 -27.30
N ALA A 202 -45.76 -78.48 -28.37
CA ALA A 202 -46.48 -79.00 -29.53
C ALA A 202 -45.70 -80.12 -30.25
N GLN A 203 -44.38 -79.99 -30.42
CA GLN A 203 -43.54 -81.06 -31.00
C GLN A 203 -43.55 -82.32 -30.13
N ILE A 204 -43.40 -82.19 -28.81
CA ILE A 204 -43.48 -83.32 -27.86
C ILE A 204 -44.86 -84.01 -27.94
N ALA A 205 -45.95 -83.24 -28.09
CA ALA A 205 -47.28 -83.80 -28.28
C ALA A 205 -47.39 -84.57 -29.61
N LEU A 206 -46.86 -84.02 -30.71
CA LEU A 206 -46.82 -84.71 -32.01
C LEU A 206 -46.02 -86.02 -31.94
N ASP A 207 -44.80 -85.99 -31.38
CA ASP A 207 -43.98 -87.18 -31.21
C ASP A 207 -44.67 -88.25 -30.34
N LYS A 208 -45.37 -87.82 -29.28
CA LYS A 208 -46.17 -88.73 -28.45
C LYS A 208 -47.35 -89.33 -29.21
N THR A 209 -48.03 -88.59 -30.08
CA THR A 209 -49.05 -89.19 -30.97
C THR A 209 -48.44 -90.14 -31.99
N ALA A 210 -47.24 -89.85 -32.52
CA ALA A 210 -46.53 -90.73 -33.44
C ALA A 210 -46.01 -92.03 -32.77
N GLU A 211 -45.70 -92.00 -31.47
CA GLU A 211 -45.52 -93.21 -30.66
C GLU A 211 -46.82 -94.00 -30.54
N SER A 212 -47.93 -93.37 -30.15
CA SER A 212 -49.23 -94.02 -30.02
C SER A 212 -49.71 -94.65 -31.35
N PHE A 213 -49.49 -93.98 -32.49
CA PHE A 213 -49.77 -94.55 -33.81
C PHE A 213 -48.88 -95.77 -34.13
N ARG A 214 -47.60 -95.76 -33.75
CA ARG A 214 -46.71 -96.91 -33.93
C ARG A 214 -47.12 -98.09 -33.04
N GLN A 215 -47.52 -97.82 -31.79
CA GLN A 215 -48.06 -98.83 -30.88
C GLN A 215 -49.35 -99.45 -31.44
N ALA A 216 -50.35 -98.63 -31.77
CA ALA A 216 -51.63 -99.10 -32.34
C ALA A 216 -51.44 -99.85 -33.67
N HIS A 217 -50.43 -99.48 -34.48
CA HIS A 217 -50.10 -100.22 -35.69
C HIS A 217 -49.50 -101.60 -35.38
N SER A 218 -48.67 -101.71 -34.34
CA SER A 218 -48.12 -102.98 -33.86
C SER A 218 -49.21 -103.90 -33.30
N GLU A 219 -50.09 -103.37 -32.44
CA GLU A 219 -51.24 -104.09 -31.87
C GLU A 219 -52.20 -104.60 -32.98
N ARG A 220 -52.47 -103.74 -33.98
CA ARG A 220 -53.23 -104.13 -35.19
C ARG A 220 -52.54 -105.24 -35.98
N GLN A 221 -51.23 -105.20 -36.13
CA GLN A 221 -50.48 -106.22 -36.87
C GLN A 221 -50.40 -107.56 -36.11
N GLU A 222 -50.32 -107.52 -34.77
CA GLU A 222 -50.42 -108.70 -33.92
C GLU A 222 -51.82 -109.32 -33.99
N MET A 223 -52.88 -108.51 -33.90
CA MET A 223 -54.26 -108.97 -34.11
C MET A 223 -54.46 -109.61 -35.50
N ILE A 224 -53.83 -109.08 -36.55
CA ILE A 224 -53.85 -109.70 -37.88
C ILE A 224 -53.16 -111.06 -37.86
N SER A 225 -51.99 -111.19 -37.22
CA SER A 225 -51.30 -112.48 -37.13
C SER A 225 -52.09 -113.52 -36.32
N GLN A 226 -52.81 -113.10 -35.28
CA GLN A 226 -53.75 -113.96 -34.54
C GLN A 226 -54.95 -114.40 -35.41
N TRP A 227 -55.47 -113.52 -36.26
CA TRP A 227 -56.49 -113.84 -37.27
C TRP A 227 -55.99 -114.80 -38.36
N GLU A 228 -54.78 -114.59 -38.88
CA GLU A 228 -54.15 -115.49 -39.86
C GLU A 228 -53.95 -116.90 -39.28
N ASN A 229 -53.51 -116.98 -38.02
CA ASN A 229 -53.31 -118.24 -37.30
C ASN A 229 -54.65 -118.97 -37.03
N THR A 230 -55.73 -118.26 -36.67
CA THR A 230 -57.06 -118.88 -36.51
C THR A 230 -57.67 -119.33 -37.84
N ILE A 231 -57.45 -118.60 -38.95
CA ILE A 231 -57.81 -119.03 -40.31
C ILE A 231 -57.04 -120.30 -40.71
N GLU A 232 -55.74 -120.39 -40.39
CA GLU A 232 -54.93 -121.57 -40.71
C GLU A 232 -55.29 -122.79 -39.85
N GLN A 233 -55.75 -122.58 -38.61
CA GLN A 233 -56.36 -123.64 -37.79
C GLN A 233 -57.72 -124.10 -38.36
N MET A 234 -58.52 -123.17 -38.89
CA MET A 234 -59.79 -123.49 -39.57
C MET A 234 -59.55 -124.35 -40.83
N ARG A 235 -58.57 -123.97 -41.67
CA ARG A 235 -58.18 -124.76 -42.85
C ARG A 235 -57.72 -126.18 -42.51
N LYS A 236 -57.00 -126.36 -41.39
CA LYS A 236 -56.61 -127.70 -40.92
C LYS A 236 -57.82 -128.52 -40.49
N ARG A 237 -58.81 -127.89 -39.84
CA ARG A 237 -60.09 -128.54 -39.53
C ARG A 237 -60.88 -128.92 -40.78
N ASP A 238 -60.89 -128.09 -41.81
CA ASP A 238 -61.52 -128.43 -43.09
C ASP A 238 -60.82 -129.61 -43.79
N GLN A 239 -59.49 -129.69 -43.71
CA GLN A 239 -58.71 -130.84 -44.21
C GLN A 239 -58.98 -132.12 -43.40
N GLU A 240 -59.07 -132.03 -42.07
CA GLU A 240 -59.48 -133.13 -41.18
C GLU A 240 -60.91 -133.62 -41.52
N ILE A 241 -61.85 -132.70 -41.78
CA ILE A 241 -63.21 -133.00 -42.21
C ILE A 241 -63.24 -133.67 -43.60
N GLN A 242 -62.43 -133.20 -44.56
CA GLN A 242 -62.31 -133.84 -45.88
C GLN A 242 -61.74 -135.25 -45.79
N GLN A 243 -60.75 -135.50 -44.92
CA GLN A 243 -60.23 -136.85 -44.69
C GLN A 243 -61.29 -137.77 -44.08
N CYS A 244 -62.06 -137.29 -43.08
CA CYS A 244 -63.21 -138.02 -42.53
C CYS A 244 -64.28 -138.32 -43.60
N ALA A 245 -64.55 -137.39 -44.51
CA ALA A 245 -65.50 -137.60 -45.61
C ALA A 245 -65.02 -138.67 -46.61
N MET A 246 -63.72 -138.74 -46.92
CA MET A 246 -63.17 -139.82 -47.76
C MET A 246 -63.27 -141.19 -47.06
N LEU A 247 -62.92 -141.29 -45.78
CA LEU A 247 -63.08 -142.52 -45.00
C LEU A 247 -64.56 -142.96 -44.94
N GLN A 248 -65.50 -142.01 -44.83
CA GLN A 248 -66.93 -142.32 -44.89
C GLN A 248 -67.37 -142.80 -46.28
N ALA A 249 -66.75 -142.33 -47.37
CA ALA A 249 -66.98 -142.84 -48.72
C ALA A 249 -66.46 -144.28 -48.89
N GLU A 250 -65.26 -144.60 -48.38
CA GLU A 250 -64.71 -145.96 -48.39
C GLU A 250 -65.60 -146.94 -47.60
N VAL A 251 -66.05 -146.56 -46.40
CA VAL A 251 -66.98 -147.37 -45.58
C VAL A 251 -68.31 -147.59 -46.32
N ASN A 252 -68.86 -146.58 -46.98
CA ASN A 252 -70.08 -146.72 -47.79
C ASN A 252 -69.89 -147.65 -49.00
N GLN A 253 -68.70 -147.68 -49.61
CA GLN A 253 -68.39 -148.62 -50.69
C GLN A 253 -68.35 -150.07 -50.19
N VAL A 254 -67.69 -150.32 -49.05
CA VAL A 254 -67.69 -151.65 -48.41
C VAL A 254 -69.09 -152.11 -48.02
N ILE A 255 -69.96 -151.20 -47.55
CA ILE A 255 -71.36 -151.52 -47.23
C ILE A 255 -72.14 -151.98 -48.47
N ARG A 256 -71.91 -151.38 -49.65
CA ARG A 256 -72.53 -151.83 -50.92
C ARG A 256 -72.10 -153.25 -51.26
N GLU A 257 -70.80 -153.52 -51.28
CA GLU A 257 -70.23 -154.84 -51.57
C GLU A 257 -70.73 -155.93 -50.60
N LYS A 258 -70.96 -155.59 -49.32
CA LYS A 258 -71.58 -156.50 -48.34
C LYS A 258 -73.08 -156.71 -48.57
N ASN A 259 -73.81 -155.70 -49.03
CA ASN A 259 -75.23 -155.83 -49.35
C ASN A 259 -75.45 -156.67 -50.61
N ASP A 260 -74.61 -156.53 -51.64
CA ASP A 260 -74.68 -157.35 -52.85
C ASP A 260 -74.36 -158.83 -52.52
N LEU A 261 -73.32 -159.10 -51.73
CA LEU A 261 -73.03 -160.44 -51.21
C LEU A 261 -74.16 -161.04 -50.35
N LEU A 262 -74.87 -160.22 -49.56
CA LEU A 262 -76.04 -160.66 -48.80
C LEU A 262 -77.22 -160.98 -49.71
N LYS A 263 -77.40 -160.23 -50.81
CA LYS A 263 -78.43 -160.46 -51.81
C LYS A 263 -78.18 -161.78 -52.55
N GLU A 264 -76.97 -162.03 -53.05
CA GLU A 264 -76.58 -163.33 -53.63
C GLU A 264 -76.83 -164.49 -52.66
N ARG A 265 -76.54 -164.31 -51.37
CA ARG A 265 -76.80 -165.30 -50.32
C ARG A 265 -78.29 -165.61 -50.15
N LYS A 266 -79.14 -164.58 -50.24
CA LYS A 266 -80.61 -164.69 -50.14
C LYS A 266 -81.19 -165.38 -51.38
N ASP A 267 -80.76 -164.96 -52.56
CA ASP A 267 -81.16 -165.53 -53.85
C ASP A 267 -80.70 -167.00 -54.00
N PHE A 268 -79.61 -167.41 -53.33
CA PHE A 268 -79.22 -168.81 -53.19
C PHE A 268 -80.13 -169.58 -52.22
N MET A 269 -80.44 -169.01 -51.06
CA MET A 269 -81.30 -169.65 -50.04
C MET A 269 -82.74 -169.85 -50.53
N GLU A 270 -83.30 -168.89 -51.30
CA GLU A 270 -84.64 -169.01 -51.87
C GLU A 270 -84.73 -170.13 -52.93
N ARG A 271 -83.66 -170.35 -53.71
CA ARG A 271 -83.56 -171.50 -54.65
C ARG A 271 -83.56 -172.84 -53.91
N GLU A 272 -82.78 -172.97 -52.85
CA GLU A 272 -82.75 -174.21 -52.05
C GLU A 272 -84.07 -174.47 -51.31
N ILE A 273 -84.81 -173.43 -50.91
CA ILE A 273 -86.15 -173.56 -50.33
C ILE A 273 -87.16 -174.12 -51.35
N GLU A 274 -87.15 -173.65 -52.61
CA GLU A 274 -88.07 -174.17 -53.62
C GLU A 274 -87.71 -175.60 -54.08
N ASN A 275 -86.40 -175.89 -54.17
CA ASN A 275 -85.85 -177.23 -54.44
C ASN A 275 -86.36 -178.28 -53.41
N ASN A 276 -86.37 -177.91 -52.11
CA ASN A 276 -86.93 -178.79 -51.07
C ASN A 276 -88.45 -179.00 -51.19
N LYS A 277 -89.24 -177.98 -51.53
CA LYS A 277 -90.70 -178.13 -51.79
C LYS A 277 -90.99 -179.08 -52.95
N GLU A 278 -90.11 -179.11 -53.96
CA GLU A 278 -90.25 -180.04 -55.09
C GLU A 278 -89.95 -181.48 -54.69
N LEU A 279 -88.98 -181.72 -53.80
CA LEU A 279 -88.74 -183.02 -53.17
C LEU A 279 -89.92 -183.49 -52.30
N GLU A 280 -90.52 -182.61 -51.50
CA GLU A 280 -91.72 -182.94 -50.68
C GLU A 280 -92.92 -183.39 -51.53
N ARG A 281 -93.11 -182.78 -52.71
CA ARG A 281 -94.14 -183.19 -53.68
C ARG A 281 -93.86 -184.58 -54.25
N ASN A 282 -92.60 -184.92 -54.50
CA ASN A 282 -92.19 -186.23 -55.03
C ASN A 282 -92.28 -187.37 -53.99
N ILE A 283 -92.09 -187.07 -52.70
CA ILE A 283 -92.33 -188.05 -51.61
C ILE A 283 -93.83 -188.38 -51.52
N ASN A 284 -94.68 -187.35 -51.54
CA ASN A 284 -96.16 -187.49 -51.45
C ASN A 284 -96.77 -188.31 -52.61
N THR A 285 -96.15 -188.34 -53.79
CA THR A 285 -96.63 -189.14 -54.93
C THR A 285 -96.15 -190.60 -54.83
N ALA A 286 -94.93 -190.85 -54.36
CA ALA A 286 -94.40 -192.19 -54.14
C ALA A 286 -95.19 -192.99 -53.09
N GLU A 287 -95.52 -192.37 -51.95
CA GLU A 287 -96.28 -193.04 -50.88
C GLU A 287 -97.68 -193.52 -51.33
N ARG A 288 -98.33 -192.75 -52.22
CA ARG A 288 -99.64 -193.11 -52.79
C ARG A 288 -99.57 -194.26 -53.80
N GLN A 289 -98.42 -194.48 -54.43
CA GLN A 289 -98.18 -195.66 -55.27
C GLN A 289 -97.91 -196.91 -54.41
N ALA A 290 -97.13 -196.77 -53.33
CA ALA A 290 -96.83 -197.86 -52.40
C ALA A 290 -98.09 -198.47 -51.74
N LEU A 291 -99.14 -197.67 -51.52
CA LEU A 291 -100.40 -198.17 -50.96
C LEU A 291 -101.20 -199.05 -51.95
N ARG A 292 -101.16 -198.76 -53.26
CA ARG A 292 -101.89 -199.53 -54.30
C ARG A 292 -101.25 -200.89 -54.54
N LEU A 293 -99.92 -200.93 -54.64
CA LEU A 293 -99.16 -202.17 -54.88
C LEU A 293 -99.38 -203.22 -53.78
N ARG A 294 -99.62 -202.80 -52.53
CA ARG A 294 -99.93 -203.71 -51.41
C ARG A 294 -101.27 -204.43 -51.53
N GLN A 295 -102.26 -203.86 -52.25
CA GLN A 295 -103.53 -204.53 -52.49
C GLN A 295 -103.43 -205.54 -53.64
N GLN A 296 -102.72 -205.18 -54.73
CA GLN A 296 -102.51 -206.08 -55.87
C GLN A 296 -101.71 -207.34 -55.47
N HIS A 297 -100.75 -207.21 -54.56
CA HIS A 297 -99.91 -208.34 -54.10
C HIS A 297 -100.71 -209.44 -53.37
N GLN A 298 -101.83 -209.13 -52.70
CA GLN A 298 -102.70 -210.13 -52.07
C GLN A 298 -103.57 -210.92 -53.08
N GLU A 299 -103.65 -210.46 -54.33
CA GLU A 299 -104.45 -211.09 -55.38
C GLU A 299 -103.58 -212.00 -56.28
N GLU A 300 -102.32 -211.62 -56.52
CA GLU A 300 -101.36 -212.45 -57.29
C GLU A 300 -100.93 -213.74 -56.57
N GLU A 301 -100.81 -213.74 -55.24
CA GLU A 301 -100.49 -214.95 -54.44
C GLU A 301 -101.45 -216.12 -54.69
N ARG A 302 -102.70 -215.84 -55.12
CA ARG A 302 -103.71 -216.87 -55.39
C ARG A 302 -103.48 -217.65 -56.68
N ASN A 303 -102.77 -217.08 -57.66
CA ASN A 303 -102.58 -217.70 -58.97
C ASN A 303 -101.16 -218.28 -59.17
N GLN A 304 -100.12 -217.77 -58.48
CA GLN A 304 -98.75 -218.29 -58.64
C GLN A 304 -98.50 -219.67 -57.97
N ARG A 305 -99.53 -220.31 -57.39
CA ARG A 305 -99.48 -221.73 -56.97
C ARG A 305 -100.01 -222.72 -58.01
N ARG A 306 -100.35 -222.28 -59.23
CA ARG A 306 -100.80 -223.19 -60.30
C ARG A 306 -99.83 -223.29 -61.49
N LEU A 307 -98.79 -224.09 -61.26
CA LEU A 307 -97.97 -224.83 -62.22
C LEU A 307 -97.02 -224.04 -63.16
N GLN A 308 -95.80 -224.52 -63.45
CA GLN A 308 -94.94 -225.49 -62.73
C GLN A 308 -93.46 -225.28 -63.13
N ASP A 309 -92.58 -225.32 -62.12
CA ASP A 309 -91.27 -226.02 -61.98
C ASP A 309 -90.19 -225.97 -63.09
N GLU A 310 -88.86 -225.91 -62.87
CA GLU A 310 -87.85 -225.74 -61.76
C GLU A 310 -86.45 -225.78 -62.49
N VAL A 311 -85.25 -225.34 -62.08
CA VAL A 311 -84.59 -224.44 -61.09
C VAL A 311 -83.09 -224.30 -61.56
N GLY A 312 -82.13 -223.49 -61.09
CA GLY A 312 -82.02 -222.46 -60.04
C GLY A 312 -80.57 -222.30 -59.52
N LEU A 313 -80.33 -221.30 -58.63
CA LEU A 313 -79.16 -221.14 -57.71
C LEU A 313 -77.75 -220.85 -58.32
N PRO A 314 -76.75 -220.32 -57.55
CA PRO A 314 -76.81 -219.44 -56.36
C PRO A 314 -75.74 -218.29 -56.23
N LYS A 315 -76.09 -217.26 -55.42
CA LYS A 315 -75.26 -216.55 -54.38
C LYS A 315 -74.09 -215.56 -54.69
N LEU A 316 -74.28 -214.33 -54.18
CA LEU A 316 -73.46 -213.58 -53.17
C LEU A 316 -72.30 -212.57 -53.50
N ARG A 317 -72.60 -211.29 -53.18
CA ARG A 317 -71.91 -210.37 -52.20
C ARG A 317 -70.73 -209.40 -52.54
N ASN A 318 -71.02 -208.11 -52.25
CA ASN A 318 -70.33 -207.18 -51.30
C ASN A 318 -69.06 -206.32 -51.61
N THR A 319 -69.29 -204.99 -51.68
CA THR A 319 -68.69 -203.87 -50.86
C THR A 319 -67.22 -203.41 -50.95
N SER A 320 -67.02 -202.11 -50.65
CA SER A 320 -65.78 -201.39 -50.18
C SER A 320 -64.72 -201.00 -51.24
N ALA A 321 -63.77 -200.05 -51.04
CA ALA A 321 -63.70 -198.76 -50.28
C ALA A 321 -62.33 -198.02 -50.51
N LEU A 322 -62.20 -196.76 -50.05
CA LEU A 322 -60.97 -196.06 -49.55
C LEU A 322 -59.80 -195.59 -50.49
N PHE A 323 -59.02 -194.60 -49.98
CA PHE A 323 -57.59 -194.22 -50.26
C PHE A 323 -57.20 -193.52 -51.60
N LEU A 324 -56.08 -192.77 -51.79
CA LEU A 324 -55.13 -191.96 -50.94
C LEU A 324 -54.11 -191.14 -51.81
N LYS A 325 -53.45 -190.08 -51.27
CA LYS A 325 -52.30 -189.25 -51.83
C LYS A 325 -52.61 -188.37 -53.07
N CYS A 326 -51.97 -187.23 -53.42
CA CYS A 326 -51.03 -186.22 -52.85
C CYS A 326 -51.02 -184.98 -53.82
N GLY A 327 -50.35 -183.81 -53.67
CA GLY A 327 -49.47 -183.19 -52.66
C GLY A 327 -48.63 -182.00 -53.24
N SER A 328 -48.05 -181.10 -52.41
CA SER A 328 -47.24 -179.87 -52.76
C SER A 328 -48.02 -178.68 -53.41
N MET A 329 -47.65 -177.38 -53.36
CA MET A 329 -46.57 -176.61 -52.68
C MET A 329 -46.91 -175.07 -52.49
N PHE A 330 -46.04 -174.30 -51.79
CA PHE A 330 -46.05 -172.81 -51.54
C PHE A 330 -45.57 -171.96 -52.78
N PRO A 331 -45.35 -170.60 -52.76
CA PRO A 331 -45.53 -169.50 -51.75
C PRO A 331 -46.43 -168.30 -52.27
N ARG A 332 -46.70 -167.14 -51.60
CA ARG A 332 -45.98 -166.16 -50.72
C ARG A 332 -44.92 -165.29 -51.45
N SER A 333 -44.45 -164.10 -51.01
CA SER A 333 -44.66 -163.24 -49.80
C SER A 333 -44.49 -161.73 -50.19
N THR A 334 -44.83 -160.64 -49.46
CA THR A 334 -44.77 -160.19 -48.03
C THR A 334 -43.39 -159.67 -47.53
N VAL A 335 -43.21 -158.60 -46.72
CA VAL A 335 -43.62 -157.15 -46.72
C VAL A 335 -43.18 -156.47 -45.38
N LEU A 336 -43.16 -155.11 -45.28
CA LEU A 336 -43.22 -154.24 -44.06
C LEU A 336 -41.92 -153.64 -43.41
N LYS A 337 -42.02 -152.35 -42.99
CA LYS A 337 -41.52 -151.62 -41.77
C LYS A 337 -40.08 -151.75 -41.14
N LEU A 338 -39.47 -150.55 -40.97
CA LEU A 338 -38.83 -149.90 -39.75
C LEU A 338 -37.52 -150.41 -39.03
N MET A 339 -36.79 -149.41 -38.48
CA MET A 339 -35.89 -149.33 -37.29
C MET A 339 -34.32 -149.46 -37.34
N THR A 340 -33.68 -148.40 -36.79
CA THR A 340 -32.49 -148.32 -35.87
C THR A 340 -31.01 -148.64 -36.21
N GLN A 341 -30.15 -147.64 -35.88
CA GLN A 341 -28.81 -147.70 -35.25
C GLN A 341 -27.48 -148.02 -36.04
N LYS A 342 -26.36 -147.78 -35.34
CA LYS A 342 -24.90 -147.73 -35.70
C LYS A 342 -24.21 -149.13 -35.63
N PRO A 343 -22.87 -149.36 -35.87
CA PRO A 343 -21.80 -148.66 -36.64
C PRO A 343 -20.80 -149.58 -37.47
N ILE A 344 -19.81 -148.99 -38.18
CA ILE A 344 -18.40 -149.47 -38.40
C ILE A 344 -18.06 -150.74 -39.30
N LYS A 345 -17.27 -150.54 -40.39
CA LYS A 345 -16.29 -151.47 -41.10
C LYS A 345 -16.80 -152.73 -41.89
N VAL A 346 -16.08 -153.36 -42.86
CA VAL A 346 -15.03 -152.93 -43.88
C VAL A 346 -14.74 -154.02 -44.98
N CYS A 347 -14.17 -153.63 -46.14
CA CYS A 347 -13.41 -154.35 -47.21
C CYS A 347 -13.96 -155.53 -48.08
N HIS A 348 -13.68 -155.38 -49.40
CA HIS A 348 -13.31 -156.34 -50.49
C HIS A 348 -14.28 -157.31 -51.24
N ASP A 349 -14.44 -157.01 -52.55
CA ASP A 349 -14.11 -157.78 -53.78
C ASP A 349 -14.95 -158.93 -54.45
N GLU A 350 -15.14 -158.76 -55.78
CA GLU A 350 -15.24 -159.73 -56.92
C GLU A 350 -16.36 -160.84 -56.95
N ARG A 351 -16.79 -161.47 -58.06
CA ARG A 351 -16.66 -161.32 -59.56
C ARG A 351 -17.91 -161.93 -60.26
N ARG A 352 -17.96 -162.03 -61.61
CA ARG A 352 -19.14 -162.53 -62.39
C ARG A 352 -18.77 -163.35 -63.64
N ILE A 353 -19.50 -164.44 -63.95
CA ILE A 353 -19.40 -165.25 -65.20
C ILE A 353 -20.81 -165.55 -65.77
N LYS A 354 -20.91 -166.08 -67.01
CA LYS A 354 -22.12 -166.21 -67.86
C LYS A 354 -22.09 -167.54 -68.67
N CYS A 355 -23.24 -168.02 -69.16
CA CYS A 355 -23.39 -169.28 -69.91
C CYS A 355 -24.04 -169.12 -71.31
N GLN A 356 -24.06 -170.22 -72.08
CA GLN A 356 -24.72 -170.47 -73.39
C GLN A 356 -25.36 -171.89 -73.33
N ASN A 357 -26.02 -172.52 -74.32
CA ASN A 357 -26.28 -172.31 -75.78
C ASN A 357 -27.58 -173.10 -76.14
N THR A 358 -28.31 -173.02 -77.26
CA THR A 358 -28.22 -172.26 -78.54
C THR A 358 -29.67 -171.89 -78.97
N LEU A 359 -30.36 -172.14 -80.11
CA LEU A 359 -30.26 -172.39 -81.60
C LEU A 359 -31.72 -172.12 -82.13
N LEU A 360 -32.14 -171.98 -83.40
CA LEU A 360 -31.55 -171.89 -84.76
C LEU A 360 -32.55 -171.12 -85.66
N LEU A 361 -32.19 -169.94 -86.20
CA LEU A 361 -32.72 -169.39 -87.48
C LEU A 361 -31.83 -168.23 -88.01
N LEU A 362 -30.53 -168.52 -88.19
CA LEU A 362 -29.65 -167.68 -89.02
C LEU A 362 -29.94 -168.00 -90.51
N LEU A 363 -29.82 -167.07 -91.47
CA LEU A 363 -28.57 -166.39 -91.83
C LEU A 363 -28.73 -164.95 -92.35
N PHE A 364 -29.72 -164.16 -91.89
CA PHE A 364 -29.85 -162.73 -92.25
C PHE A 364 -29.13 -161.77 -91.27
N VAL A 365 -28.47 -162.32 -90.24
CA VAL A 365 -27.94 -161.57 -89.07
C VAL A 365 -26.50 -161.06 -89.28
N GLU A 366 -25.73 -161.71 -90.14
CA GLU A 366 -24.27 -161.55 -90.20
C GLU A 366 -23.81 -160.17 -90.69
N LEU A 367 -24.59 -159.53 -91.58
CA LEU A 367 -24.24 -158.22 -92.16
C LEU A 367 -24.40 -157.05 -91.17
N MET A 368 -25.32 -157.15 -90.22
CA MET A 368 -25.58 -156.08 -89.23
C MET A 368 -24.58 -156.08 -88.07
N PHE A 369 -24.01 -157.23 -87.71
CA PHE A 369 -23.07 -157.34 -86.58
C PHE A 369 -21.79 -156.51 -86.82
N ARG A 370 -21.26 -156.53 -88.05
CA ARG A 370 -19.99 -155.88 -88.41
C ARG A 370 -20.01 -154.36 -88.24
N LYS A 371 -21.16 -153.70 -88.44
CA LYS A 371 -21.31 -152.25 -88.23
C LYS A 371 -21.53 -151.86 -86.76
N SER A 372 -21.92 -152.79 -85.89
CA SER A 372 -22.10 -152.52 -84.46
C SER A 372 -20.76 -152.34 -83.72
N GLN A 373 -19.73 -153.08 -84.15
CA GLN A 373 -18.42 -153.09 -83.48
C GLN A 373 -17.63 -151.77 -83.63
N GLU A 374 -17.68 -151.15 -84.83
CA GLU A 374 -17.00 -149.86 -85.10
C GLU A 374 -17.54 -148.73 -84.20
N VAL A 375 -18.86 -148.70 -83.96
CA VAL A 375 -19.52 -147.69 -83.14
C VAL A 375 -19.08 -147.76 -81.67
N GLN A 376 -18.71 -148.94 -81.18
CA GLN A 376 -18.24 -149.08 -79.80
C GLN A 376 -16.83 -148.51 -79.59
N GLY A 377 -15.91 -148.72 -80.54
CA GLY A 377 -14.54 -148.20 -80.45
C GLY A 377 -14.45 -146.67 -80.44
N MET A 378 -15.45 -145.97 -81.00
CA MET A 378 -15.53 -144.51 -80.94
C MET A 378 -16.03 -144.02 -79.57
N ARG A 379 -17.03 -144.68 -78.97
CA ARG A 379 -17.57 -144.33 -77.65
C ARG A 379 -16.57 -144.44 -76.50
N ASP A 380 -15.55 -145.28 -76.62
CA ASP A 380 -14.54 -145.42 -75.57
C ASP A 380 -13.41 -144.37 -75.70
N LYS A 381 -13.23 -143.74 -76.88
CA LYS A 381 -12.38 -142.53 -77.03
C LYS A 381 -13.08 -141.27 -76.51
N GLU A 382 -14.38 -141.16 -76.74
CA GLU A 382 -15.27 -140.10 -76.25
C GLU A 382 -15.22 -139.96 -74.71
N LYS A 383 -15.17 -141.08 -73.99
CA LYS A 383 -15.04 -141.13 -72.52
C LYS A 383 -13.74 -140.54 -72.00
N ASN A 384 -12.61 -140.79 -72.66
CA ASN A 384 -11.32 -140.27 -72.21
C ASN A 384 -11.23 -138.74 -72.42
N ILE A 385 -11.69 -138.26 -73.57
CA ILE A 385 -11.74 -136.81 -73.86
C ILE A 385 -12.69 -136.09 -72.89
N THR A 386 -13.84 -136.68 -72.55
CA THR A 386 -14.75 -136.08 -71.56
C THR A 386 -14.19 -136.07 -70.14
N ALA A 387 -13.32 -137.01 -69.76
CA ALA A 387 -12.60 -136.96 -68.48
C ALA A 387 -11.60 -135.80 -68.41
N GLU A 388 -10.83 -135.53 -69.47
CA GLU A 388 -9.91 -134.40 -69.55
C GLU A 388 -10.64 -133.04 -69.59
N ILE A 389 -11.80 -132.97 -70.26
CA ILE A 389 -12.69 -131.80 -70.23
C ILE A 389 -13.24 -131.54 -68.82
N CYS A 390 -13.54 -132.59 -68.04
CA CYS A 390 -13.96 -132.44 -66.65
C CYS A 390 -12.82 -131.96 -65.73
N ALA A 391 -11.60 -132.49 -65.91
CA ALA A 391 -10.43 -132.05 -65.14
C ALA A 391 -10.07 -130.58 -65.42
N THR A 392 -10.10 -130.16 -66.69
CA THR A 392 -9.85 -128.76 -67.09
C THR A 392 -10.98 -127.83 -66.64
N ARG A 393 -12.25 -128.24 -66.71
CA ARG A 393 -13.37 -127.49 -66.11
C ARG A 393 -13.22 -127.28 -64.60
N ALA A 394 -12.75 -128.30 -63.87
CA ALA A 394 -12.49 -128.17 -62.43
C ALA A 394 -11.38 -127.15 -62.14
N ALA A 395 -10.32 -127.10 -62.96
CA ALA A 395 -9.27 -126.08 -62.84
C ALA A 395 -9.79 -124.66 -63.15
N ILE A 396 -10.59 -124.50 -64.21
CA ILE A 396 -11.21 -123.22 -64.59
C ILE A 396 -12.11 -122.70 -63.46
N SER A 397 -13.05 -123.53 -62.97
CA SER A 397 -13.96 -123.16 -61.87
C SER A 397 -13.22 -122.74 -60.60
N ASN A 398 -12.05 -123.33 -60.32
CA ASN A 398 -11.23 -122.95 -59.18
C ASN A 398 -10.56 -121.57 -59.38
N MET A 399 -10.14 -121.25 -60.61
CA MET A 399 -9.64 -119.91 -60.98
C MET A 399 -10.75 -118.86 -60.98
N ASP A 400 -11.95 -119.17 -61.49
CA ASP A 400 -13.13 -118.29 -61.41
C ASP A 400 -13.45 -117.95 -59.94
N SER A 401 -13.33 -118.93 -59.04
CA SER A 401 -13.52 -118.71 -57.59
C SER A 401 -12.45 -117.79 -56.96
N ARG A 402 -11.28 -117.65 -57.60
CA ARG A 402 -10.21 -116.71 -57.19
C ARG A 402 -10.43 -115.33 -57.81
N LEU A 403 -10.83 -115.26 -59.07
CA LEU A 403 -11.25 -114.01 -59.74
C LEU A 403 -12.39 -113.36 -58.96
N SER A 404 -13.50 -114.06 -58.74
CA SER A 404 -14.65 -113.50 -58.02
C SER A 404 -14.32 -113.01 -56.59
N LYS A 405 -13.34 -113.63 -55.91
CA LYS A 405 -12.82 -113.16 -54.62
C LYS A 405 -11.95 -111.90 -54.75
N LEU A 406 -11.17 -111.78 -55.82
CA LEU A 406 -10.41 -110.56 -56.14
C LEU A 406 -11.36 -109.43 -56.55
N ASP A 407 -12.39 -109.69 -57.34
CA ASP A 407 -13.41 -108.70 -57.74
C ASP A 407 -14.20 -108.17 -56.53
N GLN A 408 -14.59 -109.05 -55.60
CA GLN A 408 -15.21 -108.65 -54.33
C GLN A 408 -14.26 -107.83 -53.44
N ASN A 409 -12.95 -108.05 -53.52
CA ASN A 409 -11.97 -107.25 -52.80
C ASN A 409 -11.71 -105.90 -53.50
N LEU A 410 -11.70 -105.88 -54.84
CA LEU A 410 -11.60 -104.66 -55.65
C LEU A 410 -12.78 -103.73 -55.38
N LEU A 411 -14.02 -104.25 -55.38
CA LEU A 411 -15.22 -103.49 -55.03
C LEU A 411 -15.17 -102.91 -53.61
N LYS A 412 -14.66 -103.67 -52.63
CA LYS A 412 -14.46 -103.18 -51.25
C LYS A 412 -13.39 -102.08 -51.20
N GLN A 413 -12.27 -102.25 -51.90
CA GLN A 413 -11.23 -101.23 -52.00
C GLN A 413 -11.76 -99.96 -52.69
N GLN A 414 -12.55 -100.10 -53.75
CA GLN A 414 -13.17 -98.98 -54.46
C GLN A 414 -14.15 -98.20 -53.57
N MET A 415 -14.96 -98.90 -52.76
CA MET A 415 -15.84 -98.27 -51.76
C MET A 415 -15.06 -97.59 -50.62
N ILE A 416 -13.92 -98.15 -50.21
CA ILE A 416 -13.02 -97.52 -49.23
C ILE A 416 -12.40 -96.24 -49.82
N VAL A 417 -11.91 -96.30 -51.06
CA VAL A 417 -11.33 -95.15 -51.78
C VAL A 417 -12.36 -94.04 -51.92
N SER A 418 -13.58 -94.30 -52.42
CA SER A 418 -14.60 -93.24 -52.56
C SER A 418 -15.02 -92.61 -51.22
N ASN A 419 -14.98 -93.37 -50.10
CA ASN A 419 -15.22 -92.82 -48.77
C ASN A 419 -14.02 -91.99 -48.26
N GLN A 420 -12.80 -92.41 -48.56
CA GLN A 420 -11.58 -91.64 -48.28
C GLN A 420 -11.54 -90.35 -49.12
N ASP A 421 -11.89 -90.38 -50.41
CA ASP A 421 -11.99 -89.21 -51.29
C ASP A 421 -13.00 -88.19 -50.75
N PHE A 422 -14.16 -88.65 -50.25
CA PHE A 422 -15.14 -87.78 -49.61
C PHE A 422 -14.60 -87.12 -48.34
N GLN A 423 -13.87 -87.87 -47.50
CA GLN A 423 -13.21 -87.34 -46.30
C GLN A 423 -12.08 -86.37 -46.67
N ILE A 424 -11.32 -86.66 -47.74
CA ILE A 424 -10.30 -85.77 -48.30
C ILE A 424 -10.95 -84.46 -48.76
N GLN A 425 -12.02 -84.48 -49.57
CA GLN A 425 -12.72 -83.26 -50.00
C GLN A 425 -13.27 -82.41 -48.83
N MET A 426 -13.74 -83.07 -47.76
CA MET A 426 -14.17 -82.36 -46.54
C MET A 426 -12.99 -81.75 -45.78
N LEU A 427 -11.85 -82.44 -45.70
CA LEU A 427 -10.61 -81.93 -45.13
C LEU A 427 -9.98 -80.84 -46.00
N GLU A 428 -10.04 -80.93 -47.32
CA GLU A 428 -9.57 -79.92 -48.28
C GLU A 428 -10.37 -78.64 -48.16
N ARG A 429 -11.72 -78.71 -48.13
CA ARG A 429 -12.58 -77.55 -47.86
C ARG A 429 -12.25 -76.90 -46.53
N LYS A 430 -12.08 -77.70 -45.47
CA LYS A 430 -11.68 -77.21 -44.14
C LYS A 430 -10.27 -76.59 -44.15
N THR A 431 -9.34 -77.16 -44.93
CA THR A 431 -7.96 -76.69 -45.05
C THR A 431 -7.88 -75.41 -45.88
N LEU A 432 -8.64 -75.27 -46.96
CA LEU A 432 -8.78 -74.02 -47.73
C LEU A 432 -9.33 -72.90 -46.85
N HIS A 433 -10.36 -73.19 -46.05
CA HIS A 433 -10.94 -72.25 -45.10
C HIS A 433 -9.94 -71.83 -43.99
N LEU A 434 -9.11 -72.75 -43.51
CA LEU A 434 -8.01 -72.48 -42.56
C LEU A 434 -6.80 -71.80 -43.19
N GLN A 435 -6.60 -71.94 -44.51
CA GLN A 435 -5.59 -71.24 -45.32
C GLN A 435 -6.06 -69.85 -45.80
N GLY A 436 -7.19 -69.34 -45.28
CA GLY A 436 -7.71 -68.01 -45.62
C GLY A 436 -8.38 -67.89 -46.99
N LYS A 437 -8.60 -69.00 -47.71
CA LYS A 437 -9.41 -69.05 -48.94
C LYS A 437 -10.89 -69.25 -48.57
N VAL A 438 -11.45 -68.22 -47.97
CA VAL A 438 -12.88 -68.07 -47.69
C VAL A 438 -13.62 -67.61 -48.97
N ASN A 439 -14.95 -67.61 -48.97
CA ASN A 439 -15.74 -66.98 -50.06
C ASN A 439 -15.29 -65.53 -50.30
N THR A 440 -15.34 -65.07 -51.55
CA THR A 440 -14.84 -63.73 -51.93
C THR A 440 -15.50 -62.62 -51.12
N GLU A 441 -16.80 -62.69 -50.90
CA GLU A 441 -17.57 -61.73 -50.10
C GLU A 441 -17.13 -61.69 -48.62
N GLU A 442 -16.84 -62.85 -48.01
CA GLU A 442 -16.35 -62.93 -46.64
C GLU A 442 -14.90 -62.45 -46.52
N LYS A 443 -14.07 -62.72 -47.55
CA LYS A 443 -12.72 -62.19 -47.62
C LYS A 443 -12.71 -60.67 -47.77
N GLU A 444 -13.51 -60.11 -48.68
CA GLU A 444 -13.65 -58.65 -48.86
C GLU A 444 -14.24 -57.99 -47.61
N ALA A 445 -15.18 -58.64 -46.90
CA ALA A 445 -15.71 -58.15 -45.64
C ALA A 445 -14.64 -58.13 -44.53
N LEU A 446 -13.77 -59.15 -44.46
CA LEU A 446 -12.66 -59.19 -43.50
C LEU A 446 -11.54 -58.21 -43.86
N GLU A 447 -11.23 -58.02 -45.15
CA GLU A 447 -10.22 -57.06 -45.61
C GLU A 447 -10.69 -55.61 -45.41
N LYS A 448 -11.98 -55.30 -45.66
CA LYS A 448 -12.56 -54.02 -45.22
C LYS A 448 -12.45 -53.84 -43.72
N ARG A 449 -12.87 -54.84 -42.94
CA ARG A 449 -12.84 -54.75 -41.47
C ARG A 449 -11.43 -54.64 -40.89
N ALA A 450 -10.42 -55.16 -41.58
CA ALA A 450 -9.01 -54.91 -41.28
C ALA A 450 -8.62 -53.46 -41.59
N SER A 451 -8.95 -52.96 -42.79
CA SER A 451 -8.73 -51.56 -43.19
C SER A 451 -9.42 -50.57 -42.23
N ASP A 452 -10.67 -50.80 -41.87
CA ASP A 452 -11.44 -49.98 -40.92
C ASP A 452 -10.76 -49.93 -39.53
N LEU A 453 -10.17 -51.06 -39.09
CA LEU A 453 -9.45 -51.16 -37.82
C LEU A 453 -8.05 -50.54 -37.89
N GLU A 454 -7.36 -50.63 -39.02
CA GLU A 454 -6.06 -49.97 -39.25
C GLU A 454 -6.23 -48.45 -39.35
N GLU A 455 -7.26 -47.96 -40.03
CA GLU A 455 -7.56 -46.52 -40.12
C GLU A 455 -8.01 -45.95 -38.75
N ALA A 456 -8.80 -46.72 -37.98
CA ALA A 456 -9.10 -46.38 -36.59
C ALA A 456 -7.85 -46.40 -35.69
N LEU A 457 -6.92 -47.34 -35.88
CA LEU A 457 -5.65 -47.41 -35.14
C LEU A 457 -4.75 -46.21 -35.49
N GLU A 458 -4.63 -45.86 -36.77
CA GLU A 458 -4.00 -44.63 -37.25
C GLU A 458 -4.60 -43.39 -36.60
N GLU A 459 -5.93 -43.25 -36.55
CA GLU A 459 -6.59 -42.13 -35.89
C GLU A 459 -6.31 -42.09 -34.37
N LYS A 460 -6.30 -43.24 -33.68
CA LYS A 460 -5.95 -43.30 -32.25
C LYS A 460 -4.46 -43.02 -32.01
N ASN A 461 -3.57 -43.40 -32.92
CA ASN A 461 -2.15 -43.03 -32.85
C ASN A 461 -1.94 -41.53 -33.10
N ARG A 462 -2.62 -40.94 -34.09
CA ARG A 462 -2.60 -39.50 -34.38
C ARG A 462 -3.13 -38.67 -33.19
N THR A 463 -4.23 -39.09 -32.58
CA THR A 463 -4.78 -38.41 -31.39
C THR A 463 -3.96 -38.63 -30.12
N ALA A 464 -3.36 -39.81 -29.93
CA ALA A 464 -2.38 -40.03 -28.85
C ALA A 464 -1.13 -39.15 -29.02
N ALA A 465 -0.65 -38.95 -30.26
CA ALA A 465 0.47 -38.07 -30.56
C ALA A 465 0.14 -36.59 -30.28
N THR A 466 -1.03 -36.10 -30.70
CA THR A 466 -1.44 -34.70 -30.39
C THR A 466 -1.60 -34.48 -28.89
N LEU A 467 -2.28 -35.39 -28.17
CA LEU A 467 -2.39 -35.35 -26.71
C LEU A 467 -1.02 -35.39 -26.02
N SER A 468 -0.07 -36.19 -26.52
CA SER A 468 1.30 -36.22 -26.00
C SER A 468 2.02 -34.87 -26.17
N THR A 469 1.88 -34.21 -27.33
CA THR A 469 2.45 -32.87 -27.54
C THR A 469 1.77 -31.80 -26.67
N GLN A 470 0.47 -31.90 -26.42
CA GLN A 470 -0.27 -31.00 -25.53
C GLN A 470 0.16 -31.19 -24.07
N LEU A 471 0.24 -32.43 -23.58
CA LEU A 471 0.76 -32.75 -22.25
C LEU A 471 2.19 -32.23 -22.05
N LYS A 472 3.04 -32.32 -23.08
CA LYS A 472 4.42 -31.83 -23.01
C LYS A 472 4.49 -30.30 -22.92
N LYS A 473 3.67 -29.57 -23.71
CA LYS A 473 3.52 -28.12 -23.58
C LYS A 473 3.07 -27.74 -22.17
N LEU A 474 2.00 -28.36 -21.67
CA LEU A 474 1.49 -28.12 -20.31
C LEU A 474 2.54 -28.42 -19.22
N GLN A 475 3.41 -29.42 -19.41
CA GLN A 475 4.53 -29.67 -18.49
C GLN A 475 5.58 -28.56 -18.50
N ASP A 476 5.94 -28.03 -19.68
CA ASP A 476 6.85 -26.89 -19.81
C ASP A 476 6.20 -25.58 -19.28
N ASP A 477 4.91 -25.36 -19.52
CA ASP A 477 4.15 -24.23 -18.98
C ASP A 477 4.11 -24.27 -17.43
N ILE A 478 3.78 -25.43 -16.84
CA ILE A 478 3.83 -25.66 -15.39
C ILE A 478 5.24 -25.41 -14.84
N ARG A 479 6.29 -25.76 -15.59
CA ARG A 479 7.68 -25.53 -15.20
C ARG A 479 8.06 -24.05 -15.22
N CYS A 480 7.59 -23.30 -16.21
CA CYS A 480 7.75 -21.84 -16.28
C CYS A 480 7.02 -21.16 -15.11
N VAL A 481 5.73 -21.46 -14.92
CA VAL A 481 4.93 -20.92 -13.81
C VAL A 481 5.56 -21.22 -12.46
N ARG A 482 6.06 -22.44 -12.22
CA ARG A 482 6.79 -22.77 -10.97
C ARG A 482 8.02 -21.89 -10.77
N LYS A 483 8.86 -21.74 -11.80
CA LYS A 483 10.07 -20.90 -11.73
C LYS A 483 9.73 -19.43 -11.41
N ASP A 484 8.64 -18.91 -11.96
CA ASP A 484 8.20 -17.54 -11.70
C ASP A 484 7.54 -17.40 -10.31
N THR A 485 6.85 -18.45 -9.84
CA THR A 485 6.38 -18.54 -8.45
C THR A 485 7.55 -18.54 -7.45
N GLU A 486 8.67 -19.20 -7.79
CA GLU A 486 9.90 -19.21 -6.99
C GLU A 486 10.56 -17.81 -6.95
N LYS A 487 10.61 -17.07 -8.07
CA LYS A 487 11.09 -15.67 -8.12
C LYS A 487 10.26 -14.73 -7.25
N ILE A 488 8.94 -14.75 -7.43
CA ILE A 488 8.00 -13.97 -6.60
C ILE A 488 8.13 -14.39 -5.13
N GLY A 489 8.43 -15.67 -4.88
CA GLY A 489 8.77 -16.22 -3.56
C GLY A 489 10.10 -15.71 -2.98
N THR A 490 11.12 -15.39 -3.77
CA THR A 490 12.33 -14.67 -3.32
C THR A 490 12.05 -13.19 -3.08
N GLU A 491 11.45 -12.50 -4.04
CA GLU A 491 11.13 -11.06 -3.96
C GLU A 491 10.23 -10.75 -2.75
N LYS A 492 9.20 -11.57 -2.51
CA LYS A 492 8.36 -11.46 -1.31
C LYS A 492 9.14 -11.62 -0.01
N ARG A 493 10.15 -12.51 0.05
CA ARG A 493 11.00 -12.67 1.24
C ARG A 493 11.89 -11.45 1.45
N GLU A 494 12.50 -10.92 0.39
CA GLU A 494 13.32 -9.71 0.43
C GLU A 494 12.52 -8.48 0.87
N LEU A 495 11.32 -8.29 0.30
CA LEU A 495 10.38 -7.25 0.72
C LEU A 495 9.94 -7.44 2.18
N THR A 496 9.69 -8.68 2.63
CA THR A 496 9.36 -8.97 4.05
C THR A 496 10.53 -8.61 4.97
N THR A 497 11.78 -8.93 4.60
CA THR A 497 12.95 -8.49 5.38
C THR A 497 13.08 -6.96 5.38
N LYS A 498 12.77 -6.29 4.27
CA LYS A 498 12.81 -4.82 4.19
C LYS A 498 11.73 -4.15 5.04
N ILE A 499 10.54 -4.74 5.12
CA ILE A 499 9.47 -4.30 6.04
C ILE A 499 9.95 -4.43 7.50
N ASN A 500 10.50 -5.58 7.89
CA ASN A 500 11.02 -5.80 9.24
C ASN A 500 12.14 -4.80 9.61
N GLU A 501 13.05 -4.48 8.68
CA GLU A 501 14.07 -3.43 8.88
C GLU A 501 13.44 -2.04 9.10
N LEU A 502 12.42 -1.69 8.32
CA LEU A 502 11.71 -0.41 8.45
C LEU A 502 10.92 -0.33 9.76
N GLU A 503 10.27 -1.42 10.20
CA GLU A 503 9.60 -1.51 11.49
C GLU A 503 10.58 -1.33 12.67
N LEU A 504 11.77 -1.95 12.60
CA LEU A 504 12.84 -1.73 13.58
C LEU A 504 13.35 -0.28 13.57
N PHE A 505 13.49 0.33 12.40
CA PHE A 505 13.87 1.75 12.26
C PHE A 505 12.81 2.69 12.84
N ILE A 506 11.53 2.44 12.57
CA ILE A 506 10.38 3.18 13.14
C ILE A 506 10.37 3.01 14.67
N GLY A 507 10.46 1.78 15.17
CA GLY A 507 10.47 1.49 16.60
C GLY A 507 11.65 2.10 17.36
N ASN A 508 12.80 2.28 16.72
CA ASN A 508 13.93 3.02 17.29
C ASN A 508 13.73 4.54 17.21
N SER A 509 13.24 5.06 16.08
CA SER A 509 12.88 6.47 15.90
C SER A 509 11.83 6.93 16.92
N GLU A 510 10.85 6.09 17.24
CA GLU A 510 9.89 6.32 18.32
C GLU A 510 10.54 6.38 19.70
N LYS A 511 11.44 5.46 20.03
CA LYS A 511 12.16 5.46 21.32
C LYS A 511 12.97 6.74 21.47
N ASP A 512 13.64 7.19 20.42
CA ASP A 512 14.41 8.43 20.45
C ASP A 512 13.53 9.69 20.47
N GLN A 513 12.38 9.68 19.79
CA GLN A 513 11.38 10.73 19.95
C GLN A 513 10.84 10.78 21.39
N LYS A 514 10.60 9.61 22.04
CA LYS A 514 10.19 9.52 23.45
C LYS A 514 11.27 10.07 24.38
N LYS A 515 12.56 9.74 24.17
CA LYS A 515 13.70 10.33 24.90
C LYS A 515 13.78 11.86 24.72
N LEU A 516 13.57 12.37 23.49
CA LEU A 516 13.60 13.81 23.21
C LEU A 516 12.41 14.56 23.84
N ARG A 517 11.23 13.93 23.91
CA ARG A 517 10.07 14.48 24.64
C ARG A 517 10.35 14.61 26.14
N LEU A 518 10.96 13.59 26.76
CA LEU A 518 11.37 13.63 28.17
C LEU A 518 12.40 14.75 28.40
N LYS A 519 13.52 14.78 27.65
CA LYS A 519 14.52 15.85 27.74
C LYS A 519 13.93 17.26 27.59
N LYS A 520 12.93 17.43 26.72
CA LYS A 520 12.20 18.70 26.58
C LYS A 520 11.39 19.04 27.83
N GLN A 521 10.74 18.06 28.47
CA GLN A 521 10.03 18.26 29.73
C GLN A 521 11.00 18.62 30.85
N ASP A 522 12.14 17.93 30.95
CA ASP A 522 13.21 18.21 31.92
C ASP A 522 13.71 19.67 31.78
N SER A 523 14.11 20.08 30.58
CA SER A 523 14.53 21.46 30.31
C SER A 523 13.41 22.51 30.49
N MET A 524 12.14 22.13 30.38
CA MET A 524 11.02 23.01 30.73
C MET A 524 10.86 23.17 32.25
N VAL A 525 11.12 22.13 33.03
CA VAL A 525 11.16 22.20 34.50
C VAL A 525 12.36 23.02 34.98
N GLU A 526 13.56 22.78 34.44
CA GLU A 526 14.76 23.59 34.71
C GLU A 526 14.53 25.07 34.40
N LYS A 527 13.93 25.39 33.24
CA LYS A 527 13.56 26.76 32.87
C LYS A 527 12.49 27.36 33.80
N GLY A 528 11.62 26.53 34.39
CA GLY A 528 10.68 26.92 35.44
C GLY A 528 11.38 27.30 36.74
N LEU A 529 12.28 26.43 37.22
CA LEU A 529 13.09 26.65 38.42
C LEU A 529 13.98 27.90 38.29
N LEU A 530 14.67 28.07 37.16
CA LEU A 530 15.48 29.25 36.88
C LEU A 530 14.64 30.54 36.82
N LYS A 531 13.41 30.49 36.29
CA LYS A 531 12.49 31.65 36.34
C LYS A 531 12.08 32.01 37.77
N LEU A 532 11.78 31.01 38.61
CA LEU A 532 11.44 31.22 40.02
C LEU A 532 12.63 31.81 40.79
N GLU A 533 13.85 31.32 40.55
CA GLU A 533 15.06 31.85 41.17
C GLU A 533 15.38 33.28 40.71
N VAL A 534 15.25 33.58 39.41
CA VAL A 534 15.37 34.96 38.90
C VAL A 534 14.33 35.88 39.53
N GLN A 535 13.09 35.43 39.71
CA GLN A 535 12.06 36.22 40.40
C GLN A 535 12.39 36.41 41.90
N ARG A 536 12.91 35.38 42.58
CA ARG A 536 13.35 35.45 43.98
C ARG A 536 14.49 36.46 44.17
N LEU A 537 15.50 36.40 43.31
CA LEU A 537 16.63 37.33 43.31
C LEU A 537 16.21 38.76 42.93
N ARG A 538 15.26 38.91 41.99
CA ARG A 538 14.70 40.22 41.62
C ARG A 538 13.91 40.86 42.76
N ASN A 539 13.08 40.09 43.47
CA ASN A 539 12.37 40.56 44.66
C ASN A 539 13.37 41.00 45.74
N LEU A 540 14.35 40.14 46.07
CA LEU A 540 15.40 40.45 47.05
C LEU A 540 16.23 41.70 46.69
N LEU A 541 16.45 41.95 45.40
CA LEU A 541 17.10 43.16 44.91
C LEU A 541 16.23 44.41 45.12
N TYR A 542 14.92 44.33 44.89
CA TYR A 542 13.98 45.42 45.19
C TYR A 542 13.87 45.68 46.69
N ASP A 543 13.70 44.64 47.52
CA ASP A 543 13.68 44.76 48.99
C ASP A 543 14.96 45.45 49.50
N ARG A 544 16.11 45.14 48.89
CA ARG A 544 17.39 45.77 49.22
C ARG A 544 17.50 47.21 48.70
N ALA A 545 16.98 47.50 47.51
CA ALA A 545 16.96 48.84 46.93
C ALA A 545 16.08 49.79 47.75
N ASP A 546 14.86 49.37 48.11
CA ASP A 546 13.96 50.12 48.99
C ASP A 546 14.57 50.31 50.39
N GLY A 547 15.26 49.29 50.91
CA GLY A 547 16.09 49.41 52.11
C GLY A 547 17.14 50.53 52.01
N VAL A 548 17.91 50.58 50.92
CA VAL A 548 18.91 51.63 50.66
C VAL A 548 18.25 53.01 50.48
N LEU A 549 17.16 53.11 49.72
CA LEU A 549 16.41 54.35 49.52
C LEU A 549 15.83 54.90 50.84
N SER A 550 15.35 54.02 51.73
CA SER A 550 14.86 54.43 53.05
C SER A 550 15.97 54.96 53.96
N LEU A 551 17.16 54.35 53.90
CA LEU A 551 18.35 54.80 54.62
C LEU A 551 18.89 56.12 54.07
N GLU A 552 18.92 56.28 52.75
CA GLU A 552 19.38 57.51 52.09
C GLU A 552 18.41 58.69 52.34
N LYS A 553 17.10 58.43 52.31
CA LYS A 553 16.08 59.41 52.74
C LYS A 553 16.29 59.82 54.20
N ARG A 554 16.57 58.87 55.10
CA ARG A 554 16.87 59.17 56.51
C ARG A 554 18.20 59.92 56.68
N ARG A 555 19.22 59.60 55.88
CA ARG A 555 20.51 60.30 55.85
C ARG A 555 20.34 61.76 55.43
N LEU A 556 19.56 62.01 54.38
CA LEU A 556 19.22 63.36 53.90
C LEU A 556 18.40 64.14 54.93
N GLN A 557 17.39 63.52 55.56
CA GLN A 557 16.61 64.15 56.65
C GLN A 557 17.50 64.56 57.83
N LEU A 558 18.42 63.69 58.27
CA LEU A 558 19.38 64.02 59.31
C LEU A 558 20.36 65.12 58.87
N GLN A 559 20.82 65.10 57.62
CA GLN A 559 21.73 66.13 57.09
C GLN A 559 21.06 67.51 56.99
N THR A 560 19.77 67.57 56.65
CA THR A 560 19.00 68.82 56.68
C THR A 560 18.81 69.32 58.12
N ALA A 561 18.36 68.45 59.03
CA ALA A 561 18.19 68.81 60.45
C ALA A 561 19.50 69.24 61.13
N MET A 562 20.64 68.67 60.74
CA MET A 562 21.96 69.15 61.19
C MET A 562 22.26 70.55 60.69
N LYS A 563 22.04 70.85 59.41
CA LYS A 563 22.23 72.21 58.86
C LYS A 563 21.32 73.25 59.49
N GLU A 564 20.06 72.89 59.75
CA GLU A 564 19.11 73.75 60.47
C GLU A 564 19.62 74.07 61.88
N ARG A 565 20.12 73.08 62.62
CA ARG A 565 20.76 73.31 63.94
C ARG A 565 22.08 74.06 63.86
N GLU A 566 22.89 73.86 62.82
CA GLU A 566 24.12 74.62 62.59
C GLU A 566 23.83 76.11 62.37
N GLU A 567 22.79 76.43 61.59
CA GLU A 567 22.35 77.80 61.32
C GLU A 567 21.68 78.45 62.54
N GLU A 568 20.83 77.73 63.29
CA GLU A 568 20.33 78.20 64.59
C GLU A 568 21.48 78.55 65.55
N ILE A 569 22.49 77.68 65.66
CA ILE A 569 23.68 77.91 66.48
C ILE A 569 24.50 79.10 65.94
N HIS A 570 24.56 79.30 64.61
CA HIS A 570 25.20 80.46 64.00
C HIS A 570 24.49 81.76 64.37
N VAL A 571 23.17 81.83 64.21
CA VAL A 571 22.33 82.99 64.58
C VAL A 571 22.41 83.27 66.09
N HIS A 572 22.40 82.25 66.94
CA HIS A 572 22.61 82.42 68.38
C HIS A 572 24.02 82.94 68.72
N ARG A 573 25.07 82.48 68.03
CA ARG A 573 26.44 83.01 68.19
C ARG A 573 26.56 84.46 67.71
N GLU A 574 25.95 84.81 66.59
CA GLU A 574 25.83 86.19 66.09
C GLU A 574 25.14 87.11 67.11
N MET A 575 24.03 86.67 67.68
CA MET A 575 23.27 87.38 68.71
C MET A 575 24.12 87.62 69.98
N LEU A 576 24.81 86.58 70.47
CA LEU A 576 25.71 86.69 71.61
C LEU A 576 26.91 87.62 71.31
N ALA A 577 27.48 87.56 70.10
CA ALA A 577 28.54 88.47 69.68
C ALA A 577 28.07 89.94 69.58
N LYS A 578 26.81 90.18 69.19
CA LYS A 578 26.18 91.51 69.23
C LYS A 578 25.97 91.97 70.68
N GLN A 579 25.52 91.11 71.58
CA GLN A 579 25.38 91.41 73.01
C GLN A 579 26.72 91.74 73.69
N ILE A 580 27.79 91.00 73.36
CA ILE A 580 29.15 91.28 73.85
C ILE A 580 29.64 92.65 73.35
N LYS A 581 29.35 93.04 72.10
CA LYS A 581 29.70 94.38 71.59
C LYS A 581 28.94 95.50 72.31
N LEU A 582 27.66 95.31 72.60
CA LEU A 582 26.86 96.29 73.35
C LEU A 582 27.37 96.46 74.79
N THR A 583 27.60 95.36 75.51
CA THR A 583 28.12 95.39 76.89
C THR A 583 29.55 95.92 76.96
N GLU A 584 30.39 95.71 75.94
CA GLU A 584 31.71 96.33 75.83
C GLU A 584 31.61 97.85 75.54
N GLN A 585 30.63 98.31 74.76
CA GLN A 585 30.34 99.74 74.57
C GLN A 585 29.86 100.40 75.88
N GLU A 586 28.99 99.73 76.64
CA GLU A 586 28.56 100.16 77.97
C GLU A 586 29.76 100.26 78.93
N ARG A 587 30.63 99.24 78.95
CA ARG A 587 31.87 99.22 79.74
C ARG A 587 32.82 100.37 79.37
N GLN A 588 32.96 100.67 78.08
CA GLN A 588 33.76 101.80 77.60
C GLN A 588 33.15 103.16 78.00
N GLY A 589 31.82 103.31 77.91
CA GLY A 589 31.10 104.50 78.38
C GLY A 589 31.27 104.73 79.89
N LEU A 590 31.13 103.67 80.70
CA LEU A 590 31.40 103.71 82.14
C LEU A 590 32.87 104.06 82.43
N SER A 591 33.82 103.48 81.68
CA SER A 591 35.25 103.81 81.82
C SER A 591 35.56 105.26 81.47
N ALA A 592 34.90 105.84 80.46
CA ALA A 592 35.03 107.25 80.13
C ALA A 592 34.49 108.15 81.25
N ALA A 593 33.32 107.82 81.81
CA ALA A 593 32.75 108.53 82.95
C ALA A 593 33.65 108.45 84.21
N VAL A 594 34.25 107.29 84.49
CA VAL A 594 35.24 107.14 85.58
C VAL A 594 36.46 108.03 85.34
N ASN A 595 37.01 108.05 84.12
CA ASN A 595 38.15 108.90 83.78
C ASN A 595 37.83 110.40 83.90
N GLU A 596 36.62 110.84 83.53
CA GLU A 596 36.16 112.22 83.74
C GLU A 596 36.12 112.58 85.24
N ARG A 597 35.63 111.65 86.08
CA ARG A 597 35.59 111.83 87.55
C ARG A 597 37.00 111.87 88.16
N LEU A 598 37.91 111.02 87.69
CA LEU A 598 39.32 111.04 88.11
C LEU A 598 40.02 112.35 87.71
N PHE A 599 39.80 112.85 86.49
CA PHE A 599 40.31 114.16 86.05
C PHE A 599 39.74 115.31 86.91
N LYS A 600 38.47 115.24 87.29
CA LYS A 600 37.83 116.22 88.17
C LYS A 600 38.40 116.19 89.60
N ILE A 601 38.78 115.02 90.11
CA ILE A 601 39.49 114.87 91.39
C ILE A 601 40.91 115.44 91.28
N ASP A 602 41.65 115.14 90.22
CA ASP A 602 43.02 115.63 90.01
C ASP A 602 43.06 117.18 89.90
N LYS A 603 42.07 117.78 89.25
CA LYS A 603 41.89 119.24 89.19
C LYS A 603 41.62 119.86 90.57
N MET A 604 40.99 119.13 91.49
CA MET A 604 40.80 119.57 92.88
C MET A 604 42.09 119.40 93.70
N ARG A 605 42.82 118.29 93.56
CA ARG A 605 44.14 118.07 94.17
C ARG A 605 45.11 119.20 93.84
N LYS A 606 45.26 119.53 92.55
CA LYS A 606 46.16 120.59 92.08
C LYS A 606 45.79 121.98 92.60
N ARG A 607 44.51 122.22 92.91
CA ARG A 607 44.07 123.46 93.59
C ARG A 607 44.50 123.51 95.05
N TYR A 608 44.48 122.39 95.77
CA TYR A 608 45.01 122.32 97.14
C TYR A 608 46.53 122.50 97.18
N GLU A 609 47.27 121.85 96.27
CA GLU A 609 48.73 121.98 96.17
C GLU A 609 49.16 123.44 95.94
N ILE A 610 48.54 124.14 94.99
CA ILE A 610 48.83 125.57 94.72
C ILE A 610 48.54 126.44 95.95
N LEU A 611 47.41 126.21 96.64
CA LEU A 611 47.05 126.94 97.87
C LEU A 611 48.09 126.74 98.99
N THR A 612 48.63 125.53 99.12
CA THR A 612 49.69 125.21 100.10
C THR A 612 51.00 125.92 99.78
N VAL A 613 51.40 126.00 98.51
CA VAL A 613 52.65 126.68 98.10
C VAL A 613 52.58 128.19 98.35
N SER A 614 51.44 128.83 98.09
CA SER A 614 51.25 130.28 98.33
C SER A 614 51.17 130.70 99.82
N LEU A 615 51.34 129.78 100.76
CA LEU A 615 51.31 130.01 102.21
C LEU A 615 52.70 129.87 102.87
N ALA A 616 53.76 129.61 102.10
CA ALA A 616 55.14 129.59 102.58
C ALA A 616 55.85 130.93 102.31
N ALA A 617 56.65 131.41 103.27
CA ALA A 617 57.39 132.66 103.18
C ALA A 617 58.87 132.44 102.74
N PRO A 618 59.49 133.39 102.01
CA PRO A 618 60.91 133.34 101.62
C PRO A 618 61.85 134.03 102.64
N GLU A 619 63.12 133.61 102.70
CA GLU A 619 64.15 134.10 103.64
C GLU A 619 65.38 134.73 102.94
N GLY A 620 65.94 135.84 103.49
CA GLY A 620 67.26 136.46 103.18
C GLY A 620 67.39 137.24 101.83
N GLU A 621 68.20 138.30 101.62
CA GLU A 621 69.07 139.24 102.40
C GLU A 621 69.13 140.60 101.60
N GLU A 622 69.72 141.76 101.95
CA GLU A 622 70.54 142.36 103.04
C GLU A 622 70.08 143.84 103.22
N GLU A 623 70.24 144.47 104.39
CA GLU A 623 69.95 145.92 104.58
C GLU A 623 71.19 146.84 104.40
N LYS A 624 71.06 147.94 103.64
CA LYS A 624 71.90 149.16 103.76
C LYS A 624 71.07 150.44 103.51
N SER A 625 71.40 151.54 104.19
CA SER A 625 70.46 152.66 104.44
C SER A 625 70.74 153.98 103.68
N GLN A 626 69.80 154.93 103.82
CA GLN A 626 69.38 155.83 102.73
C GLN A 626 70.21 157.12 102.52
N ALA A 627 71.12 157.48 103.42
CA ALA A 627 71.78 158.80 103.41
C ALA A 627 72.87 158.97 102.32
N TYR A 628 73.51 157.89 101.88
CA TYR A 628 74.65 157.91 100.95
C TYR A 628 74.31 158.46 99.55
N PHE A 629 73.12 158.15 99.03
CA PHE A 629 72.74 158.44 97.64
C PHE A 629 72.58 159.94 97.33
N ILE A 630 72.17 160.75 98.31
CA ILE A 630 71.83 162.16 98.11
C ILE A 630 73.07 163.01 97.83
N ILE A 631 74.20 162.70 98.45
CA ILE A 631 75.46 163.47 98.31
C ILE A 631 76.13 163.18 96.96
N ARG A 632 76.11 161.92 96.51
CA ARG A 632 76.77 161.51 95.26
C ARG A 632 76.06 162.05 94.01
N ALA A 633 74.72 162.01 93.98
CA ALA A 633 73.93 162.44 92.84
C ALA A 633 74.08 163.93 92.47
N ALA A 634 74.58 164.76 93.39
CA ALA A 634 74.83 166.18 93.15
C ALA A 634 76.10 166.45 92.32
N GLN A 635 77.14 165.60 92.45
CA GLN A 635 78.44 165.82 91.80
C GLN A 635 78.47 165.25 90.36
N GLU A 636 77.86 164.09 90.14
CA GLU A 636 77.82 163.44 88.81
C GLU A 636 77.04 164.26 87.76
N LYS A 637 76.21 165.22 88.18
CA LYS A 637 75.38 166.03 87.28
C LYS A 637 76.17 167.07 86.46
N GLU A 638 77.15 167.72 87.06
CA GLU A 638 77.89 168.83 86.41
C GLU A 638 78.84 168.30 85.31
N GLU A 639 79.44 167.13 85.54
CA GLU A 639 80.37 166.50 84.59
C GLU A 639 79.66 165.91 83.35
N LEU A 640 78.47 165.30 83.55
CA LEU A 640 77.66 164.76 82.46
C LEU A 640 77.23 165.85 81.45
N GLN A 641 76.99 167.08 81.90
CA GLN A 641 76.50 168.13 81.01
C GLN A 641 77.56 168.60 79.99
N ARG A 642 78.87 168.54 80.30
CA ARG A 642 79.93 168.76 79.30
C ARG A 642 80.17 167.57 78.37
N GLN A 643 79.82 166.35 78.80
CA GLN A 643 79.94 165.17 77.95
C GLN A 643 78.81 165.06 76.90
N GLY A 644 77.67 165.73 77.13
CA GLY A 644 76.57 165.81 76.17
C GLY A 644 76.95 166.55 74.87
N ASP A 645 77.46 167.77 74.98
CA ASP A 645 77.80 168.63 73.82
C ASP A 645 78.79 167.94 72.85
N ASP A 646 79.74 167.17 73.39
CA ASP A 646 80.80 166.47 72.67
C ASP A 646 80.34 165.13 72.02
N LEU A 647 79.14 164.66 72.39
CA LEU A 647 78.46 163.52 71.78
C LEU A 647 77.50 163.96 70.67
N ASP A 648 76.76 165.05 70.85
CA ASP A 648 75.91 165.65 69.81
C ASP A 648 76.71 166.01 68.54
N ALA A 649 77.95 166.46 68.70
CA ALA A 649 78.87 166.71 67.60
C ALA A 649 79.24 165.43 66.80
N LYS A 650 79.24 164.25 67.43
CA LYS A 650 79.51 162.96 66.79
C LYS A 650 78.25 162.40 66.11
N ILE A 651 77.09 162.53 66.74
CA ILE A 651 75.79 162.04 66.21
C ILE A 651 75.54 162.61 64.81
N ARG A 652 75.71 163.94 64.63
CA ARG A 652 75.55 164.64 63.34
C ARG A 652 76.51 164.21 62.22
N LYS A 653 77.57 163.47 62.56
CA LYS A 653 78.49 162.87 61.60
C LYS A 653 78.02 161.48 61.20
N THR A 654 77.66 160.64 62.18
CA THR A 654 77.10 159.30 61.93
C THR A 654 75.77 159.32 61.18
N GLU A 655 74.92 160.32 61.40
CA GLU A 655 73.66 160.49 60.65
C GLU A 655 73.88 160.59 59.13
N LYS A 656 74.94 161.28 58.70
CA LYS A 656 75.30 161.42 57.27
C LYS A 656 75.85 160.12 56.68
N GLU A 657 76.57 159.34 57.49
CA GLU A 657 77.10 158.03 57.09
C GLU A 657 75.97 156.98 56.99
N ILE A 658 75.00 157.01 57.92
CA ILE A 658 73.78 156.18 57.86
C ILE A 658 73.00 156.47 56.57
N HIS A 659 72.76 157.73 56.23
CA HIS A 659 71.97 158.07 55.04
C HIS A 659 72.66 157.69 53.72
N ALA A 660 74.00 157.67 53.67
CA ALA A 660 74.74 157.10 52.55
C ALA A 660 74.57 155.57 52.45
N LEU A 661 74.58 154.87 53.60
CA LEU A 661 74.39 153.42 53.66
C LEU A 661 72.95 153.01 53.26
N GLU A 662 71.92 153.73 53.71
CA GLU A 662 70.52 153.50 53.30
C GLU A 662 70.36 153.51 51.78
N ASN A 663 70.91 154.53 51.11
CA ASN A 663 70.86 154.65 49.65
C ASN A 663 71.51 153.44 48.95
N THR A 664 72.68 152.98 49.41
CA THR A 664 73.32 151.77 48.86
C THR A 664 72.52 150.48 49.13
N LEU A 665 71.92 150.36 50.32
CA LEU A 665 71.09 149.20 50.69
C LEU A 665 69.80 149.13 49.84
N GLN A 666 69.21 150.28 49.50
CA GLN A 666 68.00 150.35 48.68
C GLN A 666 68.27 149.88 47.24
N VAL A 667 69.40 150.27 46.65
CA VAL A 667 69.83 149.77 45.32
C VAL A 667 70.05 148.25 45.35
N VAL A 668 70.79 147.73 46.34
CA VAL A 668 71.08 146.29 46.46
C VAL A 668 69.81 145.46 46.68
N ASN A 669 68.83 145.96 47.44
CA ASN A 669 67.54 145.31 47.63
C ASN A 669 66.67 145.30 46.35
N ASN A 670 66.69 146.38 45.55
CA ASN A 670 65.96 146.43 44.28
C ASN A 670 66.53 145.44 43.25
N CYS A 671 67.86 145.29 43.19
CA CYS A 671 68.50 144.23 42.39
C CYS A 671 68.13 142.83 42.91
N ASN A 672 68.30 142.56 44.22
CA ASN A 672 68.00 141.25 44.80
C ASN A 672 66.54 140.82 44.66
N THR A 673 65.58 141.74 44.83
CA THR A 673 64.16 141.43 44.67
C THR A 673 63.81 141.14 43.21
N THR A 674 64.50 141.76 42.25
CA THR A 674 64.36 141.47 40.82
C THR A 674 64.89 140.07 40.47
N TYR A 675 66.10 139.71 40.93
CA TYR A 675 66.65 138.37 40.74
C TYR A 675 65.80 137.27 41.43
N ARG A 676 65.30 137.50 42.65
CA ARG A 676 64.42 136.55 43.34
C ARG A 676 63.14 136.27 42.55
N LYS A 677 62.51 137.32 41.99
CA LYS A 677 61.31 137.18 41.13
C LYS A 677 61.58 136.43 39.82
N ALA A 678 62.80 136.53 39.26
CA ALA A 678 63.19 135.76 38.08
C ALA A 678 63.45 134.27 38.38
N LEU A 679 63.91 133.94 39.60
CA LEU A 679 64.25 132.58 40.01
C LEU A 679 63.07 131.76 40.56
N THR A 680 62.01 132.39 41.07
CA THR A 680 60.84 131.67 41.63
C THR A 680 59.88 131.14 40.55
N LYS A 681 60.19 129.97 39.97
CA LYS A 681 59.24 129.15 39.18
C LYS A 681 59.00 127.80 39.90
N VAL A 682 57.84 127.66 40.54
CA VAL A 682 57.66 126.73 41.67
C VAL A 682 56.79 125.50 41.35
N THR A 683 57.48 124.37 41.11
CA THR A 683 57.16 122.97 41.47
C THR A 683 55.89 122.25 40.98
N GLU A 684 55.98 120.92 40.94
CA GLU A 684 54.96 120.00 40.45
C GLU A 684 54.13 119.36 41.58
N SER A 685 52.85 119.09 41.33
CA SER A 685 52.06 118.09 42.08
C SER A 685 51.00 117.49 41.15
N SER A 686 51.31 116.34 40.53
CA SER A 686 50.39 115.65 39.59
C SER A 686 50.83 114.22 39.24
N LYS A 687 52.09 114.06 38.78
CA LYS A 687 52.57 112.85 38.07
C LYS A 687 52.35 111.53 38.82
N TYR A 688 52.57 111.49 40.13
CA TYR A 688 52.51 110.24 40.90
C TYR A 688 51.09 109.67 41.04
N ILE A 689 50.09 110.54 41.23
CA ILE A 689 48.67 110.15 41.33
C ILE A 689 48.18 109.57 40.00
N HIS A 690 48.61 110.15 38.87
CA HIS A 690 48.23 109.70 37.53
C HIS A 690 48.67 108.27 37.23
N ILE A 691 49.88 107.86 37.68
CA ILE A 691 50.42 106.52 37.46
C ILE A 691 49.61 105.45 38.22
N ILE A 692 49.23 105.72 39.48
CA ILE A 692 48.41 104.80 40.28
C ILE A 692 47.02 104.61 39.64
N HIS A 693 46.43 105.70 39.14
CA HIS A 693 45.12 105.66 38.48
C HIS A 693 45.13 104.82 37.18
N LEU A 694 46.22 104.89 36.40
CA LEU A 694 46.43 104.07 35.20
C LEU A 694 46.51 102.56 35.51
N ILE A 695 47.22 102.17 36.57
CA ILE A 695 47.32 100.76 36.99
C ILE A 695 45.96 100.22 37.45
N TYR A 696 45.22 101.01 38.25
CA TYR A 696 43.89 100.64 38.71
C TYR A 696 42.90 100.46 37.54
N PHE A 697 42.92 101.38 36.57
CA PHE A 697 42.08 101.29 35.37
C PHE A 697 42.33 100.00 34.58
N HIS A 698 43.59 99.63 34.35
CA HIS A 698 43.91 98.45 33.55
C HIS A 698 43.54 97.12 34.25
N LEU A 699 43.64 97.05 35.58
CA LEU A 699 43.17 95.89 36.35
C LEU A 699 41.63 95.76 36.32
N GLU A 700 40.90 96.87 36.42
CA GLU A 700 39.44 96.90 36.31
C GLU A 700 38.97 96.52 34.88
N GLU A 701 39.71 96.91 33.86
CA GLU A 701 39.46 96.55 32.45
C GLU A 701 39.66 95.03 32.22
N GLN A 702 40.75 94.44 32.73
CA GLN A 702 40.96 92.99 32.70
C GLN A 702 39.86 92.23 33.45
N ARG A 703 39.40 92.75 34.60
CA ARG A 703 38.31 92.18 35.40
C ARG A 703 37.00 92.12 34.60
N ARG A 704 36.64 93.19 33.88
CA ARG A 704 35.46 93.24 33.00
C ARG A 704 35.56 92.25 31.85
N ALA A 705 36.70 92.18 31.17
CA ALA A 705 36.92 91.23 30.07
C ALA A 705 36.81 89.75 30.53
N ALA A 706 37.12 89.44 31.79
CA ALA A 706 36.88 88.13 32.39
C ALA A 706 35.39 87.90 32.70
N GLU A 707 34.69 88.88 33.27
CA GLU A 707 33.24 88.80 33.51
C GLU A 707 32.43 88.59 32.23
N GLU A 708 32.79 89.27 31.13
CA GLU A 708 32.08 89.13 29.85
C GLU A 708 32.24 87.73 29.26
N LYS A 709 33.44 87.15 29.33
CA LYS A 709 33.70 85.75 28.94
C LYS A 709 32.90 84.77 29.79
N TYR A 710 32.78 85.02 31.09
CA TYR A 710 31.93 84.22 31.99
C TYR A 710 30.44 84.38 31.68
N LYS A 711 29.95 85.61 31.44
CA LYS A 711 28.56 85.88 31.03
C LYS A 711 28.22 85.20 29.69
N TYR A 712 29.14 85.21 28.73
CA TYR A 712 29.02 84.49 27.46
C TYR A 712 28.94 82.96 27.66
N LYS A 713 29.85 82.38 28.45
CA LYS A 713 29.80 80.94 28.77
C LYS A 713 28.54 80.53 29.53
N LYS A 714 28.03 81.38 30.44
CA LYS A 714 26.73 81.19 31.11
C LYS A 714 25.51 81.46 30.20
N ARG A 715 25.70 81.99 28.98
CA ARG A 715 24.68 81.97 27.92
C ARG A 715 24.74 80.64 27.15
N GLN A 716 25.92 80.23 26.67
CA GLN A 716 26.12 78.95 25.98
C GLN A 716 25.64 77.74 26.80
N ILE A 717 25.84 77.74 28.12
CA ILE A 717 25.34 76.67 28.99
C ILE A 717 23.80 76.63 29.02
N ARG A 718 23.12 77.78 28.95
CA ARG A 718 21.65 77.83 28.93
C ARG A 718 21.08 77.50 27.56
N GLU A 719 21.69 78.00 26.49
CA GLU A 719 21.37 77.62 25.11
C GLU A 719 21.41 76.07 24.97
N LEU A 720 22.49 75.42 25.44
CA LEU A 720 22.61 73.95 25.45
C LEU A 720 21.64 73.24 26.41
N GLN A 721 21.19 73.88 27.51
CA GLN A 721 20.17 73.32 28.40
C GLN A 721 18.78 73.38 27.77
N GLU A 722 18.44 74.51 27.15
CA GLU A 722 17.19 74.73 26.40
C GLU A 722 17.11 73.77 25.20
N ASP A 723 18.23 73.55 24.49
CA ASP A 723 18.37 72.51 23.45
C ASP A 723 18.08 71.11 24.00
N ILE A 724 18.75 70.69 25.09
CA ILE A 724 18.55 69.37 25.72
C ILE A 724 17.10 69.18 26.19
N GLU A 725 16.48 70.20 26.78
CA GLU A 725 15.07 70.16 27.18
C GLU A 725 14.13 70.10 25.97
N SER A 726 14.48 70.72 24.83
CA SER A 726 13.71 70.60 23.58
C SER A 726 13.80 69.18 23.01
N MET A 727 15.02 68.62 22.92
CA MET A 727 15.26 67.25 22.45
C MET A 727 14.56 66.22 23.33
N SER A 728 14.61 66.40 24.65
CA SER A 728 13.93 65.53 25.61
C SER A 728 12.41 65.50 25.39
N ARG A 729 11.80 66.67 25.16
CA ARG A 729 10.36 66.78 24.83
C ARG A 729 10.02 66.14 23.48
N THR A 730 10.87 66.26 22.46
CA THR A 730 10.65 65.56 21.18
C THR A 730 10.77 64.04 21.32
N LEU A 731 11.68 63.55 22.15
CA LEU A 731 11.86 62.12 22.42
C LEU A 731 10.67 61.54 23.21
N GLU A 732 10.16 62.27 24.21
CA GLU A 732 8.95 61.92 24.96
C GLU A 732 7.71 61.87 24.04
N GLY A 733 7.58 62.82 23.10
CA GLY A 733 6.55 62.79 22.06
C GLY A 733 6.64 61.56 21.16
N LEU A 734 7.84 61.23 20.66
CA LEU A 734 8.05 60.05 19.81
C LEU A 734 7.77 58.73 20.55
N LEU A 735 8.08 58.62 21.84
CA LEU A 735 7.72 57.46 22.66
C LEU A 735 6.20 57.34 22.85
N GLN A 736 5.49 58.46 22.98
CA GLN A 736 4.03 58.46 23.07
C GLN A 736 3.37 58.09 21.72
N GLU A 737 3.95 58.52 20.60
CA GLU A 737 3.54 58.07 19.25
C GLU A 737 3.80 56.57 19.05
N GLU A 738 4.96 56.05 19.47
CA GLU A 738 5.28 54.63 19.44
C GLU A 738 4.29 53.80 20.26
N ALA A 739 3.91 54.27 21.46
CA ALA A 739 2.90 53.62 22.29
C ALA A 739 1.54 53.54 21.59
N VAL A 740 1.07 54.64 20.98
CA VAL A 740 -0.20 54.67 20.23
C VAL A 740 -0.17 53.75 19.00
N GLN A 741 0.96 53.68 18.29
CA GLN A 741 1.13 52.74 17.18
C GLN A 741 1.15 51.28 17.65
N ASN A 742 1.81 50.97 18.77
CA ASN A 742 1.80 49.64 19.36
C ASN A 742 0.38 49.20 19.77
N GLU A 743 -0.42 50.06 20.39
CA GLU A 743 -1.84 49.75 20.65
C GLU A 743 -2.64 49.52 19.34
N SER A 744 -2.32 50.24 18.26
CA SER A 744 -2.92 50.04 16.93
C SER A 744 -2.56 48.67 16.34
N VAL A 745 -1.30 48.25 16.49
CA VAL A 745 -0.82 46.91 16.13
C VAL A 745 -1.53 45.83 16.96
N GLU A 746 -1.69 46.00 18.27
CA GLU A 746 -2.43 45.03 19.10
C GLU A 746 -3.91 44.94 18.69
N ARG A 747 -4.59 46.06 18.42
CA ARG A 747 -5.99 46.10 17.95
C ARG A 747 -6.15 45.40 16.60
N THR A 748 -5.28 45.68 15.64
CA THR A 748 -5.31 45.06 14.31
C THR A 748 -4.95 43.57 14.37
N GLN A 749 -3.98 43.17 15.20
CA GLN A 749 -3.63 41.77 15.43
C GLN A 749 -4.78 40.99 16.08
N ALA A 750 -5.48 41.57 17.06
CA ALA A 750 -6.68 40.99 17.66
C ALA A 750 -7.82 40.82 16.63
N HIS A 751 -8.02 41.80 15.74
CA HIS A 751 -8.99 41.70 14.65
C HIS A 751 -8.63 40.59 13.65
N VAL A 752 -7.35 40.49 13.24
CA VAL A 752 -6.83 39.39 12.40
C VAL A 752 -7.03 38.03 13.06
N LEU A 753 -6.86 37.90 14.38
CA LEU A 753 -7.13 36.66 15.11
C LEU A 753 -8.64 36.30 15.10
N SER A 754 -9.54 37.28 15.19
CA SER A 754 -10.98 37.04 15.03
C SER A 754 -11.31 36.56 13.61
N LEU A 755 -10.86 37.29 12.58
CA LEU A 755 -11.10 36.93 11.17
C LEU A 755 -10.58 35.51 10.85
N ASN A 756 -9.42 35.12 11.36
CA ASN A 756 -8.90 33.75 11.19
C ASN A 756 -9.81 32.69 11.86
N LYS A 757 -10.33 32.96 13.06
CA LYS A 757 -11.30 32.08 13.74
C LYS A 757 -12.61 31.98 12.96
N ASP A 758 -13.09 33.08 12.42
CA ASP A 758 -14.31 33.11 11.61
C ASP A 758 -14.13 32.35 10.28
N ILE A 759 -13.01 32.54 9.58
CA ILE A 759 -12.60 31.78 8.39
C ILE A 759 -12.56 30.27 8.69
N LEU A 760 -12.03 29.84 9.83
CA LEU A 760 -12.06 28.43 10.24
C LEU A 760 -13.50 27.94 10.44
N SER A 761 -14.36 28.72 11.10
CA SER A 761 -15.78 28.36 11.27
C SER A 761 -16.52 28.24 9.93
N GLN A 762 -16.20 29.08 8.96
CA GLN A 762 -16.78 29.04 7.61
C GLN A 762 -16.25 27.84 6.81
N LYS A 763 -14.95 27.50 6.92
CA LYS A 763 -14.39 26.26 6.34
C LYS A 763 -15.06 25.01 6.90
N GLU A 764 -15.39 24.96 8.20
CA GLU A 764 -16.18 23.85 8.74
C GLU A 764 -17.62 23.81 8.20
N LYS A 765 -18.30 24.96 8.11
CA LYS A 765 -19.66 25.06 7.54
C LYS A 765 -19.67 24.60 6.08
N LEU A 766 -18.70 25.05 5.28
CA LEU A 766 -18.47 24.61 3.90
C LEU A 766 -18.25 23.08 3.82
N ASN A 767 -17.39 22.52 4.68
CA ASN A 767 -17.14 21.09 4.73
C ASN A 767 -18.37 20.26 5.15
N ARG A 768 -19.23 20.80 6.03
CA ARG A 768 -20.53 20.19 6.37
C ARG A 768 -21.50 20.23 5.19
N ALA A 769 -21.65 21.40 4.55
CA ALA A 769 -22.50 21.58 3.39
C ALA A 769 -22.07 20.70 2.20
N SER A 770 -20.79 20.72 1.83
CA SER A 770 -20.23 19.90 0.73
C SER A 770 -20.47 18.40 0.93
N LYS A 771 -20.26 17.88 2.16
CA LYS A 771 -20.57 16.48 2.49
C LYS A 771 -22.06 16.15 2.38
N GLN A 772 -22.93 17.12 2.66
CA GLN A 772 -24.38 16.96 2.57
C GLN A 772 -24.89 17.07 1.12
N CYS A 773 -24.36 17.99 0.31
CA CYS A 773 -24.58 17.99 -1.15
C CYS A 773 -24.13 16.67 -1.76
N ALA A 774 -22.91 16.20 -1.46
CA ALA A 774 -22.40 14.90 -1.91
C ALA A 774 -23.16 13.67 -1.35
N LYS A 775 -24.06 13.84 -0.36
CA LYS A 775 -25.05 12.83 0.04
C LYS A 775 -26.27 12.89 -0.87
N TYR A 776 -26.85 14.07 -1.07
CA TYR A 776 -28.00 14.27 -1.97
C TYR A 776 -27.68 13.92 -3.43
N THR A 777 -26.49 14.22 -3.94
CA THR A 777 -26.03 13.79 -5.28
C THR A 777 -26.10 12.26 -5.44
N ARG A 778 -25.66 11.51 -4.43
CA ARG A 778 -25.73 10.03 -4.46
C ARG A 778 -27.17 9.52 -4.36
N GLU A 779 -27.98 10.15 -3.51
CA GLU A 779 -29.41 9.81 -3.39
C GLU A 779 -30.16 10.05 -4.72
N ILE A 780 -29.97 11.21 -5.34
CA ILE A 780 -30.56 11.57 -6.65
C ILE A 780 -30.14 10.58 -7.75
N ARG A 781 -28.85 10.25 -7.85
CA ARG A 781 -28.35 9.27 -8.84
C ARG A 781 -28.86 7.86 -8.59
N SER A 782 -28.92 7.43 -7.32
CA SER A 782 -29.49 6.12 -6.95
C SER A 782 -30.98 6.01 -7.23
N ALA A 783 -31.74 7.09 -7.07
CA ALA A 783 -33.18 7.13 -7.38
C ALA A 783 -33.48 7.11 -8.89
N LYS A 784 -32.49 7.42 -9.73
CA LYS A 784 -32.62 7.41 -11.20
C LYS A 784 -31.87 6.28 -11.91
N ASN A 785 -31.10 5.45 -11.18
CA ASN A 785 -30.23 4.41 -11.75
C ASN A 785 -29.24 4.94 -12.82
N THR A 786 -28.71 6.15 -12.64
CA THR A 786 -27.78 6.80 -13.58
C THR A 786 -26.49 7.26 -12.90
N ASN A 787 -25.33 6.87 -13.43
CA ASN A 787 -24.03 7.37 -12.95
C ASN A 787 -23.68 8.79 -13.45
N GLU A 788 -24.25 9.21 -14.57
CA GLU A 788 -24.06 10.56 -15.14
C GLU A 788 -24.68 11.66 -14.27
N LYS A 789 -24.25 12.91 -14.47
CA LYS A 789 -24.91 14.07 -13.85
C LYS A 789 -26.37 14.14 -14.29
N THR A 790 -27.27 14.19 -13.32
CA THR A 790 -28.71 14.36 -13.57
C THR A 790 -29.03 15.79 -14.05
N PHE A 791 -30.24 16.03 -14.56
CA PHE A 791 -30.66 17.38 -14.95
C PHE A 791 -30.72 18.31 -13.73
N GLU A 792 -31.19 17.79 -12.61
CA GLU A 792 -31.31 18.47 -11.33
C GLU A 792 -29.94 18.91 -10.79
N GLU A 793 -28.91 18.07 -10.91
CA GLU A 793 -27.53 18.47 -10.56
C GLU A 793 -27.02 19.62 -11.43
N ARG A 794 -27.29 19.59 -12.74
CA ARG A 794 -26.87 20.66 -13.66
C ARG A 794 -27.60 21.99 -13.36
N ASP A 795 -28.88 21.95 -12.99
CA ASP A 795 -29.63 23.14 -12.59
C ASP A 795 -29.19 23.68 -11.21
N ILE A 796 -28.86 22.79 -10.26
CA ILE A 796 -28.26 23.18 -8.96
C ILE A 796 -26.90 23.88 -9.19
N GLU A 797 -25.99 23.27 -9.95
CA GLU A 797 -24.68 23.88 -10.28
C GLU A 797 -24.84 25.24 -10.97
N LEU A 798 -25.82 25.38 -11.86
CA LEU A 798 -26.10 26.63 -12.57
C LEU A 798 -26.72 27.72 -11.66
N ARG A 799 -27.51 27.33 -10.65
CA ARG A 799 -27.99 28.24 -9.59
C ARG A 799 -26.87 28.66 -8.66
N GLU A 800 -26.05 27.72 -8.19
CA GLU A 800 -24.89 28.00 -7.33
C GLU A 800 -23.91 28.96 -8.03
N LEU A 801 -23.61 28.76 -9.31
CA LEU A 801 -22.79 29.69 -10.11
C LEU A 801 -23.42 31.09 -10.25
N ARG A 802 -24.75 31.18 -10.39
CA ARG A 802 -25.47 32.47 -10.44
C ARG A 802 -25.46 33.18 -9.09
N GLU A 803 -25.57 32.46 -7.97
CA GLU A 803 -25.53 33.04 -6.63
C GLU A 803 -24.11 33.42 -6.21
N LEU A 804 -23.10 32.62 -6.57
CA LEU A 804 -21.69 32.96 -6.40
C LEU A 804 -21.34 34.23 -7.18
N ASN A 805 -21.76 34.35 -8.44
CA ASN A 805 -21.52 35.54 -9.26
C ASN A 805 -22.19 36.79 -8.65
N LYS A 806 -23.44 36.68 -8.18
CA LYS A 806 -24.12 37.76 -7.41
C LYS A 806 -23.37 38.13 -6.13
N SER A 807 -22.88 37.15 -5.38
CA SER A 807 -22.15 37.36 -4.12
C SER A 807 -20.81 38.05 -4.35
N VAL A 808 -20.06 37.61 -5.36
CA VAL A 808 -18.79 38.25 -5.79
C VAL A 808 -19.04 39.69 -6.26
N ASN A 809 -20.06 39.94 -7.09
CA ASN A 809 -20.38 41.29 -7.54
C ASN A 809 -20.81 42.21 -6.40
N LYS A 810 -21.56 41.71 -5.41
CA LYS A 810 -21.90 42.46 -4.20
C LYS A 810 -20.64 42.79 -3.39
N MET A 811 -19.76 41.82 -3.16
CA MET A 811 -18.52 42.01 -2.41
C MET A 811 -17.56 42.97 -3.13
N LEU A 812 -17.56 42.97 -4.47
CA LEU A 812 -16.80 43.93 -5.29
C LEU A 812 -17.37 45.35 -5.11
N LEU A 813 -18.70 45.52 -5.14
CA LEU A 813 -19.34 46.81 -4.86
C LEU A 813 -19.03 47.32 -3.45
N GLU A 814 -19.20 46.48 -2.42
CA GLU A 814 -18.90 46.85 -1.02
C GLU A 814 -17.43 47.27 -0.85
N THR A 815 -16.48 46.52 -1.41
CA THR A 815 -15.05 46.87 -1.33
C THR A 815 -14.66 48.10 -2.16
N MET A 816 -15.40 48.41 -3.24
CA MET A 816 -15.25 49.63 -4.03
C MET A 816 -15.87 50.87 -3.36
N GLU A 817 -16.94 50.71 -2.57
CA GLU A 817 -17.53 51.76 -1.74
C GLU A 817 -16.63 52.08 -0.52
N GLU A 818 -16.03 51.06 0.10
CA GLU A 818 -15.08 51.24 1.20
C GLU A 818 -13.73 51.84 0.77
N ASN A 819 -13.28 51.60 -0.48
CA ASN A 819 -11.93 51.97 -0.94
C ASN A 819 -11.96 52.70 -2.31
N PRO A 820 -12.12 54.04 -2.34
CA PRO A 820 -12.25 54.81 -3.58
C PRO A 820 -11.07 54.67 -4.56
N GLU A 821 -9.83 54.58 -4.05
CA GLU A 821 -8.64 54.36 -4.88
C GLU A 821 -8.69 52.99 -5.58
N LEU A 822 -9.12 51.94 -4.86
CA LEU A 822 -9.25 50.58 -5.38
C LEU A 822 -10.31 50.50 -6.48
N SER A 823 -11.40 51.27 -6.36
CA SER A 823 -12.44 51.40 -7.38
C SER A 823 -11.86 51.85 -8.73
N SER A 824 -10.97 52.85 -8.74
CA SER A 824 -10.31 53.30 -9.97
C SER A 824 -9.41 52.23 -10.60
N ALA A 825 -8.65 51.49 -9.78
CA ALA A 825 -7.78 50.42 -10.25
C ALA A 825 -8.57 49.23 -10.80
N LEU A 826 -9.68 48.85 -10.15
CA LEU A 826 -10.59 47.81 -10.61
C LEU A 826 -11.28 48.21 -11.92
N GLN A 827 -11.73 49.46 -12.06
CA GLN A 827 -12.34 49.96 -13.29
C GLN A 827 -11.38 49.84 -14.50
N ILE A 828 -10.11 50.21 -14.33
CA ILE A 828 -9.07 50.04 -15.35
C ILE A 828 -8.87 48.55 -15.70
N ARG A 829 -8.82 47.65 -14.70
CA ARG A 829 -8.65 46.21 -14.92
C ARG A 829 -9.83 45.56 -15.63
N PHE A 830 -11.06 45.95 -15.30
CA PHE A 830 -12.27 45.46 -15.98
C PHE A 830 -12.31 45.93 -17.45
N MET A 831 -11.96 47.20 -17.72
CA MET A 831 -11.81 47.71 -19.08
C MET A 831 -10.73 46.95 -19.88
N GLN A 832 -9.57 46.66 -19.28
CA GLN A 832 -8.51 45.85 -19.91
C GLN A 832 -8.95 44.42 -20.23
N ALA A 833 -9.86 43.85 -19.43
CA ALA A 833 -10.41 42.51 -19.63
C ALA A 833 -11.61 42.46 -20.59
N GLY A 834 -12.11 43.61 -21.08
CA GLY A 834 -13.33 43.69 -21.88
C GLY A 834 -14.61 43.36 -21.10
N LEU A 835 -14.57 43.44 -19.77
CA LEU A 835 -15.69 43.12 -18.88
C LEU A 835 -16.37 44.39 -18.37
N SER A 836 -17.70 44.42 -18.37
CA SER A 836 -18.47 45.49 -17.73
C SER A 836 -18.32 45.40 -16.21
N LEU A 837 -17.99 46.53 -15.58
CA LEU A 837 -17.96 46.67 -14.12
C LEU A 837 -19.37 46.34 -13.54
N PRO A 838 -19.49 45.65 -12.39
CA PRO A 838 -20.79 45.34 -11.82
C PRO A 838 -21.55 46.61 -11.45
N SER A 839 -22.69 46.86 -12.09
CA SER A 839 -23.61 47.93 -11.68
C SER A 839 -24.41 47.48 -10.45
N PRO A 840 -24.70 48.37 -9.48
CA PRO A 840 -25.75 48.11 -8.51
C PRO A 840 -27.07 47.81 -9.24
N ALA A 841 -27.73 46.71 -8.88
CA ALA A 841 -28.87 46.18 -9.62
C ALA A 841 -30.17 46.93 -9.29
N SER A 842 -30.43 48.03 -9.99
CA SER A 842 -31.61 48.87 -9.81
C SER A 842 -32.89 48.25 -10.41
N THR A 843 -33.51 47.28 -9.74
CA THR A 843 -34.99 47.09 -9.68
C THR A 843 -35.39 45.94 -8.73
N PRO A 844 -36.59 45.97 -8.11
CA PRO A 844 -37.00 45.00 -7.10
C PRO A 844 -37.71 43.77 -7.69
N SER A 845 -37.53 42.61 -7.05
CA SER A 845 -38.33 41.40 -7.31
C SER A 845 -39.28 41.14 -6.14
N SER A 846 -40.54 41.56 -6.27
CA SER A 846 -41.59 41.36 -5.27
C SER A 846 -42.08 39.91 -5.21
N ARG A 847 -41.87 39.23 -4.07
CA ARG A 847 -42.67 38.06 -3.65
C ARG A 847 -43.03 38.14 -2.17
N LEU A 848 -44.20 38.71 -1.90
CA LEU A 848 -44.90 38.51 -0.64
C LEU A 848 -45.30 37.03 -0.53
N SER A 849 -44.81 36.33 0.50
CA SER A 849 -45.39 35.07 0.96
C SER A 849 -45.16 34.96 2.47
N SER A 850 -46.24 34.77 3.21
CA SER A 850 -46.24 34.82 4.68
C SER A 850 -46.00 33.44 5.28
N LYS A 851 -45.28 33.37 6.42
CA LYS A 851 -45.88 33.00 7.73
C LYS A 851 -44.89 32.80 8.89
N ILE A 852 -45.39 33.22 10.06
CA ILE A 852 -45.24 32.62 11.40
C ILE A 852 -43.91 32.79 12.18
N ASN A 853 -44.10 33.25 13.41
CA ASN A 853 -43.13 33.38 14.50
C ASN A 853 -42.51 32.03 14.93
N SER A 854 -41.31 32.09 15.49
CA SER A 854 -41.16 31.64 16.89
C SER A 854 -40.08 32.45 17.59
N ALA A 855 -40.33 32.82 18.85
CA ALA A 855 -39.36 33.51 19.69
C ALA A 855 -38.82 32.54 20.74
N ARG A 856 -37.51 32.57 21.03
CA ARG A 856 -37.04 32.09 22.34
C ARG A 856 -35.78 32.79 22.83
N SER A 857 -36.02 33.51 23.91
CA SER A 857 -35.14 34.28 24.77
C SER A 857 -33.80 33.62 25.14
N SER A 858 -32.79 34.45 25.34
CA SER A 858 -31.93 34.35 26.53
C SER A 858 -31.61 35.77 27.02
N ALA A 859 -31.69 35.99 28.33
CA ALA A 859 -31.57 37.32 28.93
C ALA A 859 -30.72 37.27 30.19
N SER A 860 -29.70 38.14 30.26
CA SER A 860 -28.86 38.36 31.44
C SER A 860 -27.93 39.56 31.24
N LEU A 861 -27.56 40.36 32.23
CA LEU A 861 -28.24 40.81 33.46
C LEU A 861 -27.28 41.81 34.13
N HIS A 862 -27.73 43.05 34.38
CA HIS A 862 -26.99 44.08 35.15
C HIS A 862 -25.64 44.55 34.51
N ARG A 863 -25.01 45.64 34.98
CA ARG A 863 -25.30 46.52 36.13
C ARG A 863 -25.09 48.00 35.78
N TYR A 864 -25.84 48.88 36.44
CA TYR A 864 -25.57 50.33 36.45
C TYR A 864 -24.20 50.64 37.08
N SER A 865 -23.53 51.66 36.54
CA SER A 865 -22.84 52.66 37.35
C SER A 865 -23.07 54.04 36.74
N HIS A 866 -23.20 55.05 37.58
CA HIS A 866 -23.43 56.44 37.20
C HIS A 866 -22.40 57.32 37.93
N ASN A 867 -22.27 58.57 37.51
CA ASN A 867 -21.41 59.60 38.11
C ASN A 867 -19.88 59.37 37.88
N HIS A 868 -19.03 60.39 37.91
CA HIS A 868 -19.28 61.83 38.06
C HIS A 868 -18.34 62.62 37.15
N ALA A 869 -18.86 63.51 36.31
CA ALA A 869 -18.05 64.60 35.79
C ALA A 869 -17.90 65.65 36.89
N PHE A 870 -16.70 66.15 37.15
CA PHE A 870 -16.48 67.26 38.07
C PHE A 870 -15.72 68.37 37.36
N ILE A 871 -16.44 69.44 37.03
CA ILE A 871 -15.84 70.67 36.54
C ILE A 871 -15.37 71.46 37.76
N HIS A 872 -14.11 71.89 37.77
CA HIS A 872 -13.78 73.15 38.43
C HIS A 872 -12.77 73.96 37.63
N LYS A 873 -12.69 75.24 37.98
CA LYS A 873 -12.32 76.36 37.09
C LYS A 873 -11.16 77.17 37.67
N LEU A 874 -10.52 77.98 36.82
CA LEU A 874 -9.61 79.09 37.14
C LEU A 874 -8.20 78.69 37.64
N LEU A 875 -7.19 78.89 36.79
CA LEU A 875 -6.64 80.23 36.58
C LEU A 875 -6.40 80.48 35.09
#